data_AF-A0A7J3KHC7-F1
#
_entry.id   AF-A0A7J3KHC7-F1
#
_cell.length_a   1.000
_cell.length_b   1.000
_cell.length_c   1.000
_cell.angle_alpha   90.00
_cell.angle_beta   90.00
_cell.angle_gamma   90.00
#
_symmetry.space_group_name_H-M   'P 1'
#
loop_
_entity.id
_entity.type
_entity.pdbx_description
1 polymer ?
#
loop_
_entity_poly.entity_id
_entity_poly.type
_entity_poly.pdbx_seq_one_letter_code
_entity_poly.pdbx_strand_id
1 'polypeptide(L)'
;GPSAYQKLDPADGLANPEVYVEGGEVIIGKISPPRFLGVQEQAIGAPMIRQDTSVAIRYSEKGIVDTVMITTDSECNRLVKVRVRDLRIPELGDKFASRHGQKGVIGLLVPEYDMPFTEDGITPDLVINPHAFPSRMTVGQLLESVAGKAAALEYGFVDATPFYHEPIDKVAVVLKKHGYSETGEEAMYDGRTGEILRSPVFIGIVYYQKLHHMVSDKIHARATGPVQVLTRQPTEGRSKQGGLRWGEMEVDCLVGHGASVLLKEAMYDRSDKAEFYVCSKCGMIGYYDSIRGVYVCPLCKESGILKSVRMSYAFKLLLQELMSLAIAPRLVIRDIRIGDTPLANQIVGIKFGIFDPEEIRRMSVTTIVTSEVYDADGVPIDGGLADRRLGVIEPGEKCPVCGNTKDSCPGHFGHIELAKPVIHVLFAKHILMYLKTTCRECGRIKLAEEERRKILRLLEELKELKLYSLIRRLHEYVRREASSRTVCPHCGALQYKVRLEKPHTFYEEIITPVEGEKSVKKSLTRLTPAEVRGRLEKIPADDVKLLGGDPDYAHPSRMVLTVLPVPPRAVRPSILLEVGIRSEDDLTHKLVDIVKTNSSLRKHIEDGAPSVIINDEWDLLQYHITTYFDNEAPGVAVSKHRSGKTLKGIAQRLKGKEGRFRGNLRGKRVDYSARTVITPDPNISINEVGVPEFIAKILTVPERVTWWNIEELRKLVINGPDKWPGANYVIKPDGKRVSLKYVDRRKIAEALSPGWIVERHLRDGDIVLFNRQPSLHRISVMAHVVKVLPYKTFRLNLLVCPPYNADFDGDEMNLHVPQTEEARAEARILMMVEKHIMTPRYGGPIIGGLQDYISGAFLLTIKSTLLTLEDVVDLLAVAKYRGELPEPVILKPRRYWTGKQLISLFLPRDFTYRKPSKIASAPALRCIDEDCPHDSLVIIKKGVLLEGVLDKSSIGREEPESIVHWLIKEYGEDYGRMFMDNVYKMFLRYIEKHGLTLGYTHLKLPVEAKKKLRDIVMKKMREVDELIARYNRGELEPLPGKTIDETLEDLIVDTLSKKLLDEVGDIIVPYFSLENPVIIMARTGARGNPINLTQMAAMLGQQTVGGKRITKGYLNRVLPHFIPGDLRPYAHGFIDKGFVDGLSAIDTFIHAAGGREGLIDTAVKTSQSGYMQRRLINALQDLIIHYDGSVRSITGEVIQILFGEDGVDPAKSDHGKPVNIDRLVYRITR
;
A
#
# COMPACT_ATOMS: atom_id res chain seq x y z
N GLY A 1 -17.34 -32.42 0.25
CA GLY A 1 -17.74 -33.83 0.08
C GLY A 1 -18.82 -34.18 1.10
N PRO A 2 -19.34 -35.42 1.12
CA PRO A 2 -20.44 -35.83 2.01
C PRO A 2 -20.16 -35.64 3.50
N SER A 3 -18.87 -35.75 3.90
CA SER A 3 -18.42 -35.50 5.27
C SER A 3 -18.76 -34.11 5.80
N ALA A 4 -18.90 -33.11 4.92
CA ALA A 4 -19.20 -31.73 5.33
C ALA A 4 -20.62 -31.54 5.87
N TYR A 5 -21.56 -32.46 5.60
CA TYR A 5 -22.97 -32.37 6.00
C TYR A 5 -23.29 -33.19 7.26
N GLN A 6 -22.29 -33.86 7.85
CA GLN A 6 -22.49 -34.77 8.99
C GLN A 6 -23.04 -34.07 10.24
N LYS A 7 -22.87 -32.75 10.34
CA LYS A 7 -23.28 -31.95 11.51
C LYS A 7 -24.71 -31.42 11.44
N LEU A 8 -25.41 -31.66 10.32
CA LEU A 8 -26.79 -31.21 10.14
C LEU A 8 -27.77 -32.24 10.71
N ASP A 9 -28.83 -31.74 11.33
CA ASP A 9 -29.98 -32.55 11.70
C ASP A 9 -30.73 -32.99 10.44
N PRO A 10 -30.99 -34.30 10.25
CA PRO A 10 -31.76 -34.80 9.12
C PRO A 10 -33.20 -34.24 9.02
N ALA A 11 -33.79 -33.81 10.14
CA ALA A 11 -35.18 -33.37 10.19
C ALA A 11 -35.40 -31.96 9.62
N ASP A 12 -34.50 -31.02 9.89
CA ASP A 12 -34.65 -29.63 9.50
C ASP A 12 -33.48 -29.05 8.68
N GLY A 13 -32.41 -29.82 8.52
CA GLY A 13 -31.23 -29.43 7.74
C GLY A 13 -30.34 -28.40 8.44
N LEU A 14 -30.46 -28.21 9.76
CA LEU A 14 -29.70 -27.23 10.53
C LEU A 14 -28.71 -27.90 11.50
N ALA A 15 -27.62 -27.23 11.83
CA ALA A 15 -26.74 -27.69 12.90
C ALA A 15 -27.40 -27.44 14.27
N ASN A 16 -27.46 -28.48 15.11
CA ASN A 16 -28.06 -28.39 16.45
C ASN A 16 -27.21 -27.53 17.41
N PRO A 17 -27.83 -26.89 18.42
CA PRO A 17 -27.10 -26.27 19.53
C PRO A 17 -26.15 -27.26 20.21
N GLU A 18 -25.06 -26.73 20.77
CA GLU A 18 -23.96 -27.48 21.41
C GLU A 18 -23.17 -28.43 20.50
N VAL A 19 -23.41 -28.39 19.18
CA VAL A 19 -22.59 -29.12 18.21
C VAL A 19 -21.29 -28.36 17.94
N TYR A 20 -20.17 -29.06 18.06
CA TYR A 20 -18.87 -28.55 17.62
C TYR A 20 -18.74 -28.63 16.10
N VAL A 21 -18.34 -27.50 15.51
CA VAL A 21 -18.29 -27.28 14.07
C VAL A 21 -16.95 -26.67 13.65
N GLU A 22 -16.37 -27.20 12.58
CA GLU A 22 -15.07 -26.80 12.03
C GLU A 22 -15.18 -26.17 10.63
N GLY A 23 -14.08 -25.55 10.20
CA GLY A 23 -13.97 -24.87 8.91
C GLY A 23 -14.31 -25.76 7.70
N GLY A 24 -15.31 -25.34 6.92
CA GLY A 24 -15.79 -26.06 5.75
C GLY A 24 -16.93 -27.04 6.02
N GLU A 25 -17.34 -27.25 7.27
CA GLU A 25 -18.56 -27.98 7.62
C GLU A 25 -19.81 -27.12 7.39
N VAL A 26 -20.89 -27.76 6.96
CA VAL A 26 -22.17 -27.11 6.65
C VAL A 26 -22.99 -26.96 7.92
N ILE A 27 -23.46 -25.73 8.18
CA ILE A 27 -24.31 -25.39 9.34
C ILE A 27 -25.77 -25.12 8.96
N ILE A 28 -26.02 -24.77 7.69
CA ILE A 28 -27.37 -24.60 7.16
C ILE A 28 -27.41 -25.33 5.81
N GLY A 29 -28.08 -26.49 5.79
CA GLY A 29 -28.42 -27.20 4.57
C GLY A 29 -29.46 -26.40 3.79
N LYS A 30 -29.10 -25.98 2.58
CA LYS A 30 -30.01 -25.23 1.70
C LYS A 30 -29.94 -25.77 0.30
N ILE A 31 -31.13 -25.98 -0.26
CA ILE A 31 -31.31 -26.43 -1.63
C ILE A 31 -32.19 -25.39 -2.31
N SER A 32 -31.72 -24.78 -3.39
CA SER A 32 -32.46 -23.75 -4.13
C SER A 32 -32.91 -24.26 -5.50
N PRO A 33 -34.16 -23.95 -5.92
CA PRO A 33 -34.54 -24.13 -7.31
C PRO A 33 -33.75 -23.14 -8.19
N PRO A 34 -33.43 -23.49 -9.45
CA PRO A 34 -32.83 -22.56 -10.39
C PRO A 34 -33.76 -21.35 -10.60
N ARG A 35 -33.23 -20.13 -10.43
CA ARG A 35 -34.04 -18.89 -10.33
C ARG A 35 -34.72 -18.42 -11.62
N PHE A 36 -34.49 -19.10 -12.75
CA PHE A 36 -35.20 -18.88 -14.01
C PHE A 36 -35.62 -20.24 -14.58
N LEU A 37 -36.91 -20.55 -14.47
CA LEU A 37 -37.52 -21.60 -15.28
C LEU A 37 -37.53 -21.11 -16.73
N GLY A 38 -36.80 -21.79 -17.61
CA GLY A 38 -37.06 -21.67 -19.04
C GLY A 38 -38.49 -22.13 -19.34
N VAL A 39 -39.11 -21.55 -20.36
CA VAL A 39 -40.51 -21.79 -20.75
C VAL A 39 -40.85 -23.28 -21.00
N GLN A 40 -39.86 -24.17 -21.12
CA GLN A 40 -40.05 -25.59 -21.42
C GLN A 40 -40.17 -26.54 -20.23
N GLU A 41 -39.98 -26.10 -18.98
CA GLU A 41 -40.09 -27.00 -17.81
C GLU A 41 -41.51 -27.10 -17.22
N GLN A 42 -42.55 -26.78 -18.00
CA GLN A 42 -43.96 -27.05 -17.67
C GLN A 42 -44.44 -28.44 -18.13
N ALA A 43 -43.54 -29.33 -18.55
CA ALA A 43 -43.89 -30.73 -18.79
C ALA A 43 -44.06 -31.49 -17.46
N ILE A 44 -45.25 -32.01 -17.22
CA ILE A 44 -45.59 -32.86 -16.06
C ILE A 44 -44.68 -34.09 -16.06
N GLY A 45 -43.76 -34.17 -15.08
CA GLY A 45 -42.99 -35.38 -14.79
C GLY A 45 -41.46 -35.29 -14.84
N ALA A 46 -40.85 -34.15 -15.17
CA ALA A 46 -39.39 -34.01 -15.09
C ALA A 46 -38.91 -33.71 -13.65
N PRO A 47 -37.89 -34.40 -13.12
CA PRO A 47 -37.36 -34.12 -11.79
C PRO A 47 -36.66 -32.75 -11.78
N MET A 48 -37.17 -31.83 -10.96
CA MET A 48 -36.56 -30.52 -10.71
C MET A 48 -35.11 -30.71 -10.25
N ILE A 49 -34.14 -30.31 -11.07
CA ILE A 49 -32.72 -30.32 -10.70
C ILE A 49 -32.53 -29.21 -9.67
N ARG A 50 -32.49 -29.56 -8.39
CA ARG A 50 -32.25 -28.61 -7.31
C ARG A 50 -30.76 -28.49 -7.03
N GLN A 51 -30.26 -27.26 -6.89
CA GLN A 51 -28.85 -26.99 -6.63
C GLN A 51 -28.61 -26.76 -5.13
N ASP A 52 -27.52 -27.32 -4.61
CA ASP A 52 -27.07 -27.09 -3.25
C ASP A 52 -26.50 -25.67 -3.10
N THR A 53 -27.08 -24.90 -2.19
CA THR A 53 -26.67 -23.53 -1.81
C THR A 53 -26.45 -23.42 -0.30
N SER A 54 -26.04 -24.53 0.32
CA SER A 54 -25.85 -24.63 1.76
C SER A 54 -24.78 -23.66 2.28
N VAL A 55 -24.98 -23.17 3.51
CA VAL A 55 -24.05 -22.27 4.18
C VAL A 55 -23.11 -23.07 5.07
N ALA A 56 -21.81 -22.98 4.76
CA ALA A 56 -20.74 -23.59 5.55
C ALA A 56 -20.02 -22.57 6.44
N ILE A 57 -19.45 -23.07 7.54
CA ILE A 57 -18.50 -22.30 8.34
C ILE A 57 -17.26 -21.98 7.51
N ARG A 58 -16.74 -20.78 7.69
CA ARG A 58 -15.53 -20.34 7.00
C ARG A 58 -14.36 -21.21 7.41
N TYR A 59 -13.47 -21.57 6.50
CA TYR A 59 -12.33 -22.45 6.75
C TYR A 59 -11.44 -22.06 7.95
N SER A 60 -11.40 -20.79 8.34
CA SER A 60 -10.61 -20.28 9.46
C SER A 60 -11.36 -20.24 10.80
N GLU A 61 -12.68 -20.43 10.78
CA GLU A 61 -13.54 -20.31 11.95
C GLU A 61 -13.86 -21.70 12.49
N LYS A 62 -14.00 -21.77 13.82
CA LYS A 62 -14.40 -22.97 14.56
C LYS A 62 -15.21 -22.53 15.78
N GLY A 63 -16.01 -23.41 16.32
CA GLY A 63 -16.69 -23.15 17.58
C GLY A 63 -17.83 -24.12 17.84
N ILE A 64 -18.63 -23.77 18.84
CA ILE A 64 -19.80 -24.53 19.27
C ILE A 64 -21.03 -23.74 18.86
N VAL A 65 -22.02 -24.37 18.24
CA VAL A 65 -23.31 -23.73 17.95
C VAL A 65 -23.97 -23.34 19.28
N ASP A 66 -24.14 -22.04 19.53
CA ASP A 66 -24.71 -21.50 20.76
C ASP A 66 -26.24 -21.45 20.67
N THR A 67 -26.75 -20.77 19.65
CA THR A 67 -28.18 -20.55 19.47
C THR A 67 -28.57 -20.59 17.99
N VAL A 68 -29.64 -21.33 17.68
CA VAL A 68 -30.26 -21.38 16.34
C VAL A 68 -31.58 -20.62 16.42
N MET A 69 -31.66 -19.48 15.74
CA MET A 69 -32.87 -18.66 15.68
C MET A 69 -33.57 -18.88 14.34
N ILE A 70 -34.82 -19.29 14.40
CA ILE A 70 -35.68 -19.49 13.23
C ILE A 70 -36.81 -18.48 13.32
N THR A 71 -36.93 -17.61 12.33
CA THR A 71 -38.04 -16.65 12.19
C THR A 71 -38.70 -16.81 10.83
N THR A 72 -39.98 -16.52 10.73
CA THR A 72 -40.72 -16.58 9.47
C THR A 72 -41.12 -15.17 9.08
N ASP A 73 -40.79 -14.75 7.86
CA ASP A 73 -41.25 -13.47 7.32
C ASP A 73 -42.75 -13.55 6.95
N SER A 74 -43.38 -12.40 6.78
CA SER A 74 -44.73 -12.19 6.27
C SER A 74 -45.03 -12.94 4.95
N GLU A 75 -44.01 -13.18 4.12
CA GLU A 75 -44.11 -14.01 2.90
C GLU A 75 -43.96 -15.52 3.17
N CYS A 76 -44.04 -15.97 4.42
CA CYS A 76 -43.81 -17.35 4.86
C CYS A 76 -42.38 -17.89 4.60
N ASN A 77 -41.40 -17.01 4.34
CA ASN A 77 -40.00 -17.39 4.15
C ASN A 77 -39.32 -17.70 5.50
N ARG A 78 -38.72 -18.90 5.64
CA ARG A 78 -37.96 -19.32 6.84
C ARG A 78 -36.57 -18.65 6.84
N LEU A 79 -36.36 -17.73 7.77
CA LEU A 79 -35.08 -17.09 8.05
C LEU A 79 -34.40 -17.86 9.19
N VAL A 80 -33.17 -18.30 8.94
CA VAL A 80 -32.38 -19.05 9.92
C VAL A 80 -31.10 -18.30 10.23
N LYS A 81 -30.84 -18.07 11.51
CA LYS A 81 -29.61 -17.46 12.01
C LYS A 81 -28.98 -18.37 13.06
N VAL A 82 -27.80 -18.90 12.74
CA VAL A 82 -27.01 -19.74 13.64
C VAL A 82 -25.92 -18.86 14.27
N ARG A 83 -25.87 -18.81 15.60
CA ARG A 83 -24.79 -18.16 16.36
C ARG A 83 -23.83 -19.24 16.85
N VAL A 84 -22.53 -19.02 16.65
CA VAL A 84 -21.46 -19.92 17.09
C VAL A 84 -20.62 -19.19 18.15
N ARG A 85 -20.33 -19.86 19.27
CA ARG A 85 -19.46 -19.37 20.34
C ARG A 85 -18.11 -20.08 20.31
N ASP A 86 -17.05 -19.33 20.60
CA ASP A 86 -15.67 -19.83 20.62
C ASP A 86 -14.95 -19.28 21.86
N LEU A 87 -14.32 -20.15 22.63
CA LEU A 87 -13.53 -19.75 23.80
C LEU A 87 -12.13 -19.36 23.35
N ARG A 88 -11.80 -18.08 23.52
CA ARG A 88 -10.53 -17.52 23.04
C ARG A 88 -9.68 -16.96 24.18
N ILE A 89 -8.66 -17.73 24.55
CA ILE A 89 -7.58 -17.31 25.45
C ILE A 89 -6.80 -16.17 24.77
N PRO A 90 -6.42 -15.09 25.49
CA PRO A 90 -5.58 -14.04 24.93
C PRO A 90 -4.27 -14.59 24.38
N GLU A 91 -3.99 -14.29 23.12
CA GLU A 91 -2.75 -14.65 22.44
C GLU A 91 -1.86 -13.40 22.25
N LEU A 92 -0.57 -13.64 22.09
CA LEU A 92 0.39 -12.60 21.77
C LEU A 92 -0.04 -11.87 20.47
N GLY A 93 -0.13 -10.55 20.53
CA GLY A 93 -0.63 -9.66 19.47
C GLY A 93 -2.13 -9.33 19.50
N ASP A 94 -2.92 -9.93 20.40
CA ASP A 94 -4.33 -9.56 20.55
C ASP A 94 -4.48 -8.13 21.10
N LYS A 95 -5.50 -7.41 20.60
CA LYS A 95 -5.71 -5.98 20.91
C LYS A 95 -6.70 -5.79 22.06
N PHE A 96 -6.26 -5.00 23.05
CA PHE A 96 -7.06 -4.61 24.21
C PHE A 96 -7.16 -3.08 24.31
N ALA A 97 -8.18 -2.60 25.01
CA ALA A 97 -8.43 -1.18 25.23
C ALA A 97 -8.93 -0.90 26.64
N SER A 98 -8.44 0.18 27.26
CA SER A 98 -9.09 0.76 28.43
C SER A 98 -10.30 1.61 28.02
N ARG A 99 -11.18 1.93 28.97
CA ARG A 99 -12.33 2.84 28.76
C ARG A 99 -11.89 4.24 28.31
N HIS A 100 -10.70 4.67 28.72
CA HIS A 100 -10.11 5.95 28.36
C HIS A 100 -9.36 5.95 27.03
N GLY A 101 -9.57 4.93 26.18
CA GLY A 101 -9.03 4.91 24.82
C GLY A 101 -7.57 4.46 24.73
N GLN A 102 -7.02 3.87 25.81
CA GLN A 102 -5.68 3.31 25.79
C GLN A 102 -5.68 1.94 25.11
N LYS A 103 -5.46 1.95 23.80
CA LYS A 103 -5.37 0.75 22.95
C LYS A 103 -3.93 0.25 22.84
N GLY A 104 -3.74 -1.06 22.93
CA GLY A 104 -2.45 -1.72 22.72
C GLY A 104 -2.61 -3.22 22.42
N VAL A 105 -1.53 -3.85 21.97
CA VAL A 105 -1.46 -5.30 21.79
C VAL A 105 -0.66 -5.97 22.89
N ILE A 106 -0.95 -7.24 23.17
CA ILE A 106 -0.10 -8.06 24.06
C ILE A 106 1.27 -8.26 23.39
N GLY A 107 2.30 -7.62 23.93
CA GLY A 107 3.67 -7.70 23.40
C GLY A 107 4.48 -8.88 23.93
N LEU A 108 4.22 -9.30 25.17
CA LEU A 108 4.90 -10.41 25.84
C LEU A 108 3.90 -11.14 26.76
N LEU A 109 4.00 -12.46 26.81
CA LEU A 109 3.32 -13.30 27.79
C LEU A 109 4.38 -13.79 28.77
N VAL A 110 4.21 -13.49 30.05
CA VAL A 110 5.15 -13.83 31.12
C VAL A 110 4.48 -14.85 32.04
N PRO A 111 5.17 -15.93 32.45
CA PRO A 111 4.66 -16.82 33.47
C PRO A 111 4.41 -16.08 34.79
N GLU A 112 3.39 -16.47 35.55
CA GLU A 112 3.00 -15.80 36.79
C GLU A 112 4.14 -15.70 37.81
N TYR A 113 4.98 -16.73 37.93
CA TYR A 113 6.14 -16.73 38.84
C TYR A 113 7.25 -15.74 38.45
N ASP A 114 7.33 -15.33 37.18
CA ASP A 114 8.29 -14.34 36.70
C ASP A 114 7.74 -12.90 36.79
N MET A 115 6.45 -12.74 37.13
CA MET A 115 5.83 -11.43 37.26
C MET A 115 6.27 -10.74 38.55
N PRO A 116 6.39 -9.40 38.56
CA PRO A 116 6.70 -8.69 39.78
C PRO A 116 5.54 -8.83 40.77
N PHE A 117 5.86 -8.95 42.05
CA PHE A 117 4.87 -9.15 43.11
C PHE A 117 5.06 -8.15 44.26
N THR A 118 3.98 -7.83 44.99
CA THR A 118 4.02 -6.96 46.18
C THR A 118 4.48 -7.73 47.43
N GLU A 119 4.69 -7.05 48.56
CA GLU A 119 5.00 -7.69 49.85
C GLU A 119 3.94 -8.73 50.26
N ASP A 120 2.67 -8.47 49.93
CA ASP A 120 1.54 -9.38 50.19
C ASP A 120 1.43 -10.53 49.17
N GLY A 121 2.33 -10.60 48.19
CA GLY A 121 2.33 -11.60 47.13
C GLY A 121 1.34 -11.34 46.00
N ILE A 122 0.80 -10.11 45.88
CA ILE A 122 -0.12 -9.75 44.79
C ILE A 122 0.68 -9.57 43.50
N THR A 123 0.34 -10.36 42.48
CA THR A 123 0.88 -10.25 41.11
C THR A 123 -0.11 -9.53 40.19
N PRO A 124 0.32 -8.55 39.37
CA PRO A 124 -0.57 -7.87 38.45
C PRO A 124 -0.87 -8.73 37.21
N ASP A 125 -2.09 -8.61 36.65
CA ASP A 125 -2.48 -9.30 35.41
C ASP A 125 -1.80 -8.71 34.16
N LEU A 126 -1.48 -7.41 34.19
CA LEU A 126 -0.98 -6.65 33.04
C LEU A 126 0.06 -5.61 33.48
N VAL A 127 1.20 -5.57 32.79
CA VAL A 127 2.20 -4.50 32.91
C VAL A 127 2.12 -3.58 31.68
N ILE A 128 2.05 -2.27 31.92
CA ILE A 128 1.91 -1.26 30.87
C ILE A 128 3.15 -0.38 30.87
N ASN A 129 3.68 -0.09 29.68
CA ASN A 129 4.76 0.87 29.53
C ASN A 129 4.30 2.31 29.91
N PRO A 130 4.96 2.99 30.87
CA PRO A 130 4.56 4.32 31.36
C PRO A 130 4.65 5.41 30.29
N HIS A 131 5.49 5.24 29.26
CA HIS A 131 5.60 6.17 28.14
C HIS A 131 4.30 6.34 27.35
N ALA A 132 3.32 5.46 27.54
CA ALA A 132 2.06 5.53 26.85
C ALA A 132 1.15 6.68 27.36
N PHE A 133 1.25 7.04 28.64
CA PHE A 133 0.38 8.06 29.26
C PHE A 133 0.66 9.49 28.78
N PRO A 134 1.91 10.02 28.77
CA PRO A 134 2.16 11.40 28.33
C PRO A 134 1.82 11.66 26.86
N SER A 135 1.86 10.61 26.03
CA SER A 135 1.59 10.71 24.60
C SER A 135 0.11 10.85 24.25
N ARG A 136 -0.76 10.17 25.00
CA ARG A 136 -2.21 10.18 24.78
C ARG A 136 -2.97 11.00 25.83
N MET A 137 -2.25 11.54 26.81
CA MET A 137 -2.79 12.34 27.90
C MET A 137 -3.93 11.62 28.65
N THR A 138 -3.80 10.29 28.80
CA THR A 138 -4.80 9.39 29.39
C THR A 138 -4.77 9.40 30.92
N VAL A 139 -4.76 10.60 31.54
CA VAL A 139 -4.75 10.78 33.00
C VAL A 139 -5.97 10.10 33.65
N GLY A 140 -7.11 10.07 32.95
CA GLY A 140 -8.32 9.39 33.43
C GLY A 140 -8.12 7.91 33.78
N GLN A 141 -7.23 7.20 33.07
CA GLN A 141 -6.93 5.81 33.41
C GLN A 141 -6.15 5.69 34.73
N LEU A 142 -5.26 6.64 35.04
CA LEU A 142 -4.56 6.67 36.32
C LEU A 142 -5.55 6.92 37.46
N LEU A 143 -6.51 7.85 37.26
CA LEU A 143 -7.59 8.12 38.21
C LEU A 143 -8.46 6.88 38.45
N GLU A 144 -8.92 6.23 37.38
CA GLU A 144 -9.68 4.97 37.45
C GLU A 144 -8.93 3.88 38.22
N SER A 145 -7.61 3.77 38.01
CA SER A 145 -6.75 2.79 38.68
C SER A 145 -6.69 2.97 40.20
N VAL A 146 -6.47 4.21 40.67
CA VAL A 146 -6.41 4.51 42.12
C VAL A 146 -7.79 4.40 42.76
N ALA A 147 -8.81 4.95 42.10
CA ALA A 147 -10.18 4.90 42.57
C ALA A 147 -10.71 3.46 42.65
N GLY A 148 -10.41 2.63 41.65
CA GLY A 148 -10.78 1.22 41.63
C GLY A 148 -10.16 0.42 42.78
N LYS A 149 -8.91 0.75 43.14
CA LYS A 149 -8.23 0.17 44.30
C LYS A 149 -8.88 0.58 45.62
N ALA A 150 -9.18 1.87 45.81
CA ALA A 150 -9.86 2.34 47.01
C ALA A 150 -11.29 1.75 47.13
N ALA A 151 -12.02 1.67 46.02
CA ALA A 151 -13.34 1.05 45.96
C ALA A 151 -13.32 -0.43 46.36
N ALA A 152 -12.28 -1.16 45.96
CA ALA A 152 -12.08 -2.56 46.34
C ALA A 152 -11.80 -2.73 47.84
N LEU A 153 -11.14 -1.76 48.48
CA LEU A 153 -10.84 -1.78 49.93
C LEU A 153 -12.06 -1.42 50.79
N GLU A 154 -12.87 -0.43 50.38
CA GLU A 154 -14.05 0.00 51.15
C GLU A 154 -15.37 -0.70 50.78
N TYR A 155 -15.33 -1.63 49.81
CA TYR A 155 -16.52 -2.32 49.29
C TYR A 155 -17.63 -1.34 48.83
N GLY A 156 -17.26 -0.33 48.04
CA GLY A 156 -18.14 0.77 47.63
C GLY A 156 -18.05 1.16 46.16
N PHE A 157 -18.93 2.08 45.72
CA PHE A 157 -18.86 2.71 44.40
C PHE A 157 -18.10 4.02 44.50
N VAL A 158 -17.11 4.22 43.64
CA VAL A 158 -16.37 5.49 43.50
C VAL A 158 -16.49 5.96 42.06
N ASP A 159 -16.92 7.21 41.85
CA ASP A 159 -16.93 7.82 40.52
C ASP A 159 -15.52 8.29 40.15
N ALA A 160 -14.90 7.59 39.19
CA ALA A 160 -13.58 7.91 38.66
C ALA A 160 -13.63 8.60 37.28
N THR A 161 -14.80 9.10 36.85
CA THR A 161 -14.92 9.75 35.55
C THR A 161 -14.16 11.09 35.52
N PRO A 162 -13.36 11.39 34.48
CA PRO A 162 -12.60 12.64 34.38
C PRO A 162 -13.43 13.94 34.41
N PHE A 163 -14.77 13.83 34.38
CA PHE A 163 -15.71 14.95 34.29
C PHE A 163 -16.29 15.37 35.64
N TYR A 164 -16.50 14.42 36.55
CA TYR A 164 -17.17 14.67 37.84
C TYR A 164 -16.42 14.05 39.03
N HIS A 165 -15.32 13.31 38.78
CA HIS A 165 -14.63 12.43 39.73
C HIS A 165 -14.60 12.89 41.18
N GLU A 166 -14.65 11.92 42.09
CA GLU A 166 -14.40 12.21 43.50
C GLU A 166 -13.01 12.83 43.70
N PRO A 167 -12.88 13.86 44.55
CA PRO A 167 -11.60 14.47 44.83
C PRO A 167 -10.59 13.43 45.29
N ILE A 168 -9.44 13.37 44.62
CA ILE A 168 -8.46 12.32 44.85
C ILE A 168 -7.88 12.33 46.27
N ASP A 169 -7.92 13.49 46.95
CA ASP A 169 -7.49 13.60 48.34
C ASP A 169 -8.35 12.73 49.26
N LYS A 170 -9.64 12.48 48.93
CA LYS A 170 -10.47 11.50 49.64
C LYS A 170 -9.99 10.07 49.41
N VAL A 171 -9.68 9.74 48.16
CA VAL A 171 -9.15 8.42 47.77
C VAL A 171 -7.82 8.14 48.47
N ALA A 172 -6.94 9.14 48.58
CA ALA A 172 -5.66 9.04 49.29
C ALA A 172 -5.85 8.76 50.79
N VAL A 173 -6.84 9.39 51.44
CA VAL A 173 -7.18 9.12 52.86
C VAL A 173 -7.64 7.67 53.04
N VAL A 174 -8.45 7.14 52.11
CA VAL A 174 -8.90 5.75 52.14
C VAL A 174 -7.73 4.77 52.02
N LEU A 175 -6.79 5.03 51.10
CA LEU A 175 -5.58 4.20 50.95
C LEU A 175 -4.73 4.21 52.22
N LYS A 176 -4.47 5.39 52.78
CA LYS A 176 -3.69 5.55 54.01
C LYS A 176 -4.33 4.84 55.20
N LYS A 177 -5.67 4.89 55.32
CA LYS A 177 -6.42 4.21 56.37
C LYS A 177 -6.20 2.69 56.36
N HIS A 178 -5.93 2.11 55.18
CA HIS A 178 -5.69 0.68 55.00
C HIS A 178 -4.20 0.32 54.89
N GLY A 179 -3.29 1.22 55.25
CA GLY A 179 -1.85 0.97 55.26
C GLY A 179 -1.15 1.08 53.90
N TYR A 180 -1.85 1.51 52.85
CA TYR A 180 -1.26 1.72 51.52
C TYR A 180 -0.70 3.14 51.37
N SER A 181 0.25 3.31 50.44
CA SER A 181 0.73 4.64 50.06
C SER A 181 -0.40 5.53 49.55
N GLU A 182 -0.40 6.80 49.98
CA GLU A 182 -1.29 7.84 49.46
C GLU A 182 -1.16 8.03 47.94
N THR A 183 -0.01 7.64 47.37
CA THR A 183 0.30 7.76 45.94
C THR A 183 -0.21 6.59 45.10
N GLY A 184 -0.63 5.49 45.75
CA GLY A 184 -0.97 4.23 45.08
C GLY A 184 0.24 3.42 44.60
N GLU A 185 1.46 3.86 44.94
CA GLU A 185 2.71 3.16 44.61
C GLU A 185 3.11 2.20 45.75
N GLU A 186 3.67 1.06 45.38
CA GLU A 186 4.08 0.01 46.30
C GLU A 186 5.49 -0.49 45.98
N ALA A 187 6.18 -1.00 47.00
CA ALA A 187 7.40 -1.76 46.79
C ALA A 187 7.05 -3.08 46.10
N MET A 188 7.77 -3.40 45.03
CA MET A 188 7.60 -4.66 44.29
C MET A 188 8.93 -5.41 44.22
N TYR A 189 8.83 -6.72 44.19
CA TYR A 189 9.96 -7.65 44.05
C TYR A 189 9.95 -8.23 42.64
N ASP A 190 11.13 -8.37 42.04
CA ASP A 190 11.30 -9.03 40.74
C ASP A 190 11.05 -10.53 40.91
N GLY A 191 10.07 -11.09 40.18
CA GLY A 191 9.74 -12.52 40.22
C GLY A 191 10.90 -13.44 39.85
N ARG A 192 11.86 -12.97 39.06
CA ARG A 192 13.00 -13.77 38.58
C ARG A 192 14.14 -13.87 39.59
N THR A 193 14.40 -12.78 40.30
CA THR A 193 15.56 -12.64 41.19
C THR A 193 15.18 -12.64 42.66
N GLY A 194 13.93 -12.31 42.99
CA GLY A 194 13.46 -12.07 44.35
C GLY A 194 13.98 -10.76 44.95
N GLU A 195 14.73 -9.94 44.19
CA GLU A 195 15.24 -8.65 44.65
C GLU A 195 14.15 -7.59 44.61
N ILE A 196 14.22 -6.64 45.55
CA ILE A 196 13.35 -5.46 45.54
C ILE A 196 13.72 -4.53 44.38
N LEU A 197 12.72 -4.04 43.64
CA LEU A 197 12.92 -3.03 42.60
C LEU A 197 13.36 -1.70 43.23
N ARG A 198 14.26 -0.96 42.55
CA ARG A 198 14.85 0.27 43.11
C ARG A 198 13.84 1.39 43.29
N SER A 199 12.83 1.48 42.42
CA SER A 199 11.74 2.45 42.52
C SER A 199 10.43 1.77 42.90
N PRO A 200 9.58 2.37 43.77
CA PRO A 200 8.23 1.88 43.98
C PRO A 200 7.43 1.95 42.68
N VAL A 201 6.51 1.00 42.47
CA VAL A 201 5.74 0.85 41.22
C VAL A 201 4.28 1.20 41.47
N PHE A 202 3.67 1.90 40.51
CA PHE A 202 2.25 2.25 40.59
C PHE A 202 1.38 1.06 40.19
N ILE A 203 0.50 0.62 41.09
CA ILE A 203 -0.39 -0.53 40.88
C ILE A 203 -1.84 -0.18 41.28
N GLY A 204 -2.80 -0.58 40.46
CA GLY A 204 -4.23 -0.43 40.75
C GLY A 204 -5.11 -1.24 39.81
N ILE A 205 -6.43 -1.08 39.97
CA ILE A 205 -7.44 -1.94 39.33
C ILE A 205 -8.13 -1.15 38.22
N VAL A 206 -8.06 -1.65 36.98
CA VAL A 206 -8.67 -1.02 35.81
C VAL A 206 -9.41 -2.05 34.97
N TYR A 207 -10.57 -1.68 34.45
CA TYR A 207 -11.33 -2.54 33.54
C TYR A 207 -10.80 -2.46 32.10
N TYR A 208 -10.30 -3.58 31.58
CA TYR A 208 -9.81 -3.71 30.21
C TYR A 208 -10.78 -4.48 29.31
N GLN A 209 -10.98 -3.98 28.08
CA GLN A 209 -11.88 -4.55 27.09
C GLN A 209 -11.10 -5.21 25.96
N LYS A 210 -11.52 -6.42 25.59
CA LYS A 210 -11.05 -7.14 24.40
C LYS A 210 -11.69 -6.55 23.15
N LEU A 211 -10.90 -6.28 22.11
CA LEU A 211 -11.40 -5.81 20.81
C LEU A 211 -11.60 -6.98 19.84
N HIS A 212 -12.45 -6.79 18.82
CA HIS A 212 -12.67 -7.77 17.74
C HIS A 212 -11.41 -8.07 16.86
N HIS A 213 -10.28 -7.42 17.14
CA HIS A 213 -9.05 -7.58 16.38
C HIS A 213 -8.16 -8.68 16.97
N MET A 214 -8.53 -9.94 16.69
CA MET A 214 -7.79 -11.12 17.12
C MET A 214 -6.75 -11.56 16.09
N VAL A 215 -5.58 -12.02 16.56
CA VAL A 215 -4.50 -12.47 15.66
C VAL A 215 -4.90 -13.72 14.88
N SER A 216 -5.62 -14.63 15.53
CA SER A 216 -6.09 -15.89 14.93
C SER A 216 -6.90 -15.70 13.64
N ASP A 217 -7.64 -14.60 13.54
CA ASP A 217 -8.50 -14.31 12.38
C ASP A 217 -7.74 -13.51 11.29
N LYS A 218 -6.59 -12.95 11.65
CA LYS A 218 -5.81 -12.06 10.80
C LYS A 218 -4.65 -12.76 10.08
N ILE A 219 -4.15 -13.87 10.66
CA ILE A 219 -3.07 -14.65 10.05
C ILE A 219 -3.49 -15.21 8.70
N HIS A 220 -2.69 -14.92 7.68
CA HIS A 220 -2.90 -15.40 6.32
C HIS A 220 -1.56 -15.74 5.68
N ALA A 221 -1.46 -16.91 5.06
CA ALA A 221 -0.28 -17.31 4.30
C ALA A 221 -0.69 -18.11 3.07
N ARG A 222 -0.01 -17.88 1.96
CA ARG A 222 -0.24 -18.55 0.69
C ARG A 222 1.08 -18.85 0.00
N ALA A 223 1.37 -20.13 -0.22
CA ALA A 223 2.39 -20.55 -1.18
C ALA A 223 1.79 -20.53 -2.59
N THR A 224 0.93 -21.49 -2.91
CA THR A 224 0.18 -21.56 -4.18
C THR A 224 -1.31 -21.74 -3.89
N GLY A 225 -2.20 -21.21 -4.74
CA GLY A 225 -3.64 -21.27 -4.50
C GLY A 225 -4.47 -21.03 -5.76
N PRO A 226 -5.80 -20.84 -5.62
CA PRO A 226 -6.67 -20.62 -6.77
C PRO A 226 -6.29 -19.33 -7.50
N VAL A 227 -6.50 -19.34 -8.81
CA VAL A 227 -6.24 -18.22 -9.72
C VAL A 227 -7.53 -17.75 -10.38
N GLN A 228 -7.61 -16.46 -10.70
CA GLN A 228 -8.72 -15.89 -11.46
C GLN A 228 -8.75 -16.47 -12.87
N VAL A 229 -9.93 -16.86 -13.35
CA VAL A 229 -10.10 -17.46 -14.68
C VAL A 229 -9.63 -16.53 -15.80
N LEU A 230 -9.93 -15.23 -15.65
CA LEU A 230 -9.60 -14.23 -16.66
C LEU A 230 -8.09 -13.96 -16.69
N THR A 231 -7.48 -13.50 -15.60
CA THR A 231 -6.09 -13.01 -15.62
C THR A 231 -5.04 -14.06 -15.30
N ARG A 232 -5.45 -15.24 -14.80
CA ARG A 232 -4.59 -16.28 -14.19
C ARG A 232 -3.77 -15.79 -13.00
N GLN A 233 -4.08 -14.62 -12.46
CA GLN A 233 -3.45 -14.11 -11.25
C GLN A 233 -4.10 -14.72 -10.00
N PRO A 234 -3.38 -14.77 -8.86
CA PRO A 234 -3.95 -15.12 -7.58
C PRO A 234 -5.28 -14.41 -7.27
N THR A 235 -6.24 -15.15 -6.72
CA THR A 235 -7.56 -14.62 -6.31
C THR A 235 -7.46 -13.54 -5.25
N GLU A 236 -8.56 -12.81 -5.05
CA GLU A 236 -8.71 -11.80 -4.00
C GLU A 236 -9.43 -12.37 -2.77
N GLY A 237 -9.03 -11.88 -1.59
CA GLY A 237 -9.73 -12.10 -0.32
C GLY A 237 -9.14 -13.25 0.49
N ARG A 238 -8.99 -13.04 1.81
CA ARG A 238 -8.45 -14.04 2.74
C ARG A 238 -9.30 -15.33 2.75
N SER A 239 -10.64 -15.17 2.76
CA SER A 239 -11.60 -16.28 2.73
C SER A 239 -11.51 -17.15 1.47
N LYS A 240 -10.98 -16.62 0.37
CA LYS A 240 -10.78 -17.32 -0.91
C LYS A 240 -9.34 -17.77 -1.13
N GLN A 241 -8.53 -17.83 -0.07
CA GLN A 241 -7.09 -18.10 -0.12
C GLN A 241 -6.37 -17.18 -1.13
N GLY A 242 -6.74 -15.91 -1.16
CA GLY A 242 -6.22 -14.94 -2.13
C GLY A 242 -4.76 -14.55 -1.92
N GLY A 243 -4.09 -14.13 -2.99
CA GLY A 243 -2.72 -13.61 -2.92
C GLY A 243 -2.67 -12.15 -2.45
N LEU A 244 -1.57 -11.77 -1.80
CA LEU A 244 -1.32 -10.37 -1.45
C LEU A 244 -0.97 -9.57 -2.70
N ARG A 245 -1.37 -8.30 -2.71
CA ARG A 245 -1.15 -7.40 -3.84
C ARG A 245 0.16 -6.65 -3.66
N TRP A 246 1.01 -6.74 -4.67
CA TRP A 246 2.13 -5.84 -4.88
C TRP A 246 1.62 -4.67 -5.74
N GLY A 247 1.45 -3.51 -5.12
CA GLY A 247 0.89 -2.32 -5.75
C GLY A 247 1.94 -1.48 -6.46
N GLU A 248 1.49 -0.33 -7.00
CA GLU A 248 2.34 0.65 -7.69
C GLU A 248 3.46 1.15 -6.76
N MET A 249 3.13 1.48 -5.50
CA MET A 249 4.09 2.00 -4.53
C MET A 249 5.15 0.97 -4.12
N GLU A 250 4.80 -0.31 -4.01
CA GLU A 250 5.79 -1.37 -3.73
C GLU A 250 6.72 -1.61 -4.93
N VAL A 251 6.21 -1.49 -6.16
CA VAL A 251 7.04 -1.52 -7.38
C VAL A 251 8.03 -0.36 -7.35
N ASP A 252 7.55 0.84 -7.05
CA ASP A 252 8.39 2.05 -6.96
C ASP A 252 9.50 1.88 -5.91
N CYS A 253 9.21 1.22 -4.78
CA CYS A 253 10.22 0.90 -3.76
C CYS A 253 11.30 -0.05 -4.28
N LEU A 254 10.94 -1.11 -5.00
CA LEU A 254 11.91 -2.04 -5.60
C LEU A 254 12.78 -1.34 -6.65
N VAL A 255 12.19 -0.49 -7.48
CA VAL A 255 12.93 0.35 -8.43
C VAL A 255 13.87 1.30 -7.69
N GLY A 256 13.42 1.91 -6.59
CA GLY A 256 14.24 2.80 -5.76
C GLY A 256 15.43 2.12 -5.05
N HIS A 257 15.38 0.80 -4.85
CA HIS A 257 16.52 -0.01 -4.40
C HIS A 257 17.40 -0.50 -5.55
N GLY A 258 16.94 -0.39 -6.81
CA GLY A 258 17.61 -0.99 -7.97
C GLY A 258 17.41 -2.51 -8.09
N ALA A 259 16.40 -3.09 -7.40
CA ALA A 259 16.16 -4.53 -7.33
C ALA A 259 15.37 -5.05 -8.54
N SER A 260 16.03 -5.12 -9.69
CA SER A 260 15.42 -5.44 -10.98
C SER A 260 15.02 -6.92 -11.12
N VAL A 261 15.83 -7.84 -10.59
CA VAL A 261 15.56 -9.28 -10.66
C VAL A 261 14.38 -9.62 -9.76
N LEU A 262 14.35 -9.04 -8.57
CA LEU A 262 13.26 -9.21 -7.63
C LEU A 262 11.94 -8.63 -8.15
N LEU A 263 11.99 -7.48 -8.84
CA LEU A 263 10.83 -6.91 -9.51
C LEU A 263 10.29 -7.86 -10.59
N LYS A 264 11.19 -8.40 -11.43
CA LYS A 264 10.83 -9.41 -12.43
C LYS A 264 10.18 -10.61 -11.74
N GLU A 265 10.81 -11.21 -10.74
CA GLU A 265 10.26 -12.39 -10.06
C GLU A 265 8.88 -12.10 -9.42
N ALA A 266 8.73 -10.96 -8.74
CA ALA A 266 7.48 -10.56 -8.09
C ALA A 266 6.34 -10.33 -9.10
N MET A 267 6.58 -9.59 -10.17
CA MET A 267 5.55 -9.23 -11.15
C MET A 267 5.33 -10.28 -12.23
N TYR A 268 6.25 -11.22 -12.39
CA TYR A 268 6.27 -12.15 -13.50
C TYR A 268 6.16 -13.60 -13.02
N ASP A 269 7.20 -14.12 -12.35
CA ASP A 269 7.31 -15.54 -12.02
C ASP A 269 6.31 -15.98 -10.94
N ARG A 270 6.03 -15.12 -9.94
CA ARG A 270 5.09 -15.41 -8.84
C ARG A 270 3.64 -14.99 -9.09
N SER A 271 3.31 -14.53 -10.29
CA SER A 271 1.97 -13.99 -10.59
C SER A 271 1.27 -14.72 -11.72
N ASP A 272 1.65 -14.45 -12.98
CA ASP A 272 0.89 -14.88 -14.16
C ASP A 272 1.79 -15.23 -15.35
N LYS A 273 2.94 -15.82 -15.06
CA LYS A 273 3.86 -16.36 -16.07
C LYS A 273 3.14 -17.31 -17.03
N ALA A 274 3.28 -17.05 -18.33
CA ALA A 274 2.76 -17.90 -19.39
C ALA A 274 3.77 -17.97 -20.56
N GLU A 275 3.75 -19.09 -21.27
CA GLU A 275 4.58 -19.33 -22.45
C GLU A 275 3.71 -19.33 -23.70
N PHE A 276 4.08 -18.51 -24.68
CA PHE A 276 3.37 -18.38 -25.95
C PHE A 276 4.35 -18.34 -27.10
N TYR A 277 3.89 -18.69 -28.29
CA TYR A 277 4.70 -18.62 -29.51
C TYR A 277 4.46 -17.30 -30.21
N VAL A 278 5.53 -16.64 -30.69
CA VAL A 278 5.44 -15.37 -31.41
C VAL A 278 6.22 -15.49 -32.72
N CYS A 279 5.62 -15.00 -33.81
CA CYS A 279 6.21 -15.09 -35.14
C CYS A 279 7.31 -14.04 -35.32
N SER A 280 8.52 -14.46 -35.66
CA SER A 280 9.68 -13.57 -35.87
C SER A 280 9.51 -12.66 -37.09
N LYS A 281 8.67 -13.04 -38.06
CA LYS A 281 8.43 -12.26 -39.29
C LYS A 281 7.39 -11.16 -39.09
N CYS A 282 6.23 -11.48 -38.52
CA CYS A 282 5.09 -10.54 -38.45
C CYS A 282 4.80 -10.01 -37.04
N GLY A 283 5.43 -10.56 -36.00
CA GLY A 283 5.28 -10.15 -34.60
C GLY A 283 3.98 -10.57 -33.94
N MET A 284 3.15 -11.39 -34.59
CA MET A 284 1.88 -11.85 -34.03
C MET A 284 2.04 -13.10 -33.17
N ILE A 285 1.18 -13.22 -32.15
CA ILE A 285 1.07 -14.43 -31.32
C ILE A 285 0.56 -15.58 -32.20
N GLY A 286 1.32 -16.67 -32.26
CA GLY A 286 0.92 -17.93 -32.88
C GLY A 286 0.59 -19.00 -31.86
N TYR A 287 0.26 -20.17 -32.38
CA TYR A 287 -0.09 -21.33 -31.56
C TYR A 287 0.54 -22.60 -32.12
N TYR A 288 0.72 -23.57 -31.24
CA TYR A 288 1.04 -24.94 -31.64
C TYR A 288 -0.28 -25.67 -31.91
N ASP A 289 -0.46 -26.21 -33.10
CA ASP A 289 -1.59 -27.06 -33.42
C ASP A 289 -1.27 -28.50 -32.99
N SER A 290 -1.82 -28.91 -31.85
CA SER A 290 -1.62 -30.25 -31.30
C SER A 290 -2.33 -31.35 -32.10
N ILE A 291 -3.26 -31.00 -32.99
CA ILE A 291 -3.97 -31.96 -33.84
C ILE A 291 -3.04 -32.39 -34.99
N ARG A 292 -2.37 -31.41 -35.62
CA ARG A 292 -1.49 -31.63 -36.77
C ARG A 292 -0.01 -31.74 -36.42
N GLY A 293 0.38 -31.35 -35.21
CA GLY A 293 1.77 -31.33 -34.76
C GLY A 293 2.62 -30.21 -35.37
N VAL A 294 2.00 -29.09 -35.82
CA VAL A 294 2.70 -27.98 -36.51
C VAL A 294 2.51 -26.65 -35.80
N TYR A 295 3.49 -25.75 -35.94
CA TYR A 295 3.43 -24.39 -35.43
C TYR A 295 2.78 -23.46 -36.47
N VAL A 296 1.68 -22.79 -36.10
CA VAL A 296 0.88 -21.99 -37.04
C VAL A 296 0.80 -20.53 -36.60
N CYS A 297 1.18 -19.62 -37.52
CA CYS A 297 0.98 -18.19 -37.34
C CYS A 297 -0.38 -17.75 -37.92
N PRO A 298 -1.17 -16.89 -37.25
CA PRO A 298 -2.46 -16.44 -37.78
C PRO A 298 -2.35 -15.73 -39.13
N LEU A 299 -1.31 -14.90 -39.32
CA LEU A 299 -1.10 -14.12 -40.55
C LEU A 299 -0.24 -14.85 -41.59
N CYS A 300 0.89 -15.42 -41.17
CA CYS A 300 1.84 -16.07 -42.08
C CYS A 300 1.53 -17.56 -42.34
N LYS A 301 0.54 -18.12 -41.63
CA LYS A 301 0.23 -19.56 -41.61
C LYS A 301 1.50 -20.37 -41.33
N GLU A 302 1.80 -21.38 -42.14
CA GLU A 302 2.95 -22.28 -41.97
C GLU A 302 4.30 -21.64 -42.38
N SER A 303 4.29 -20.53 -43.13
CA SER A 303 5.52 -19.82 -43.53
C SER A 303 6.15 -18.99 -42.39
N GLY A 304 5.47 -18.91 -41.24
CA GLY A 304 5.89 -18.13 -40.08
C GLY A 304 6.89 -18.89 -39.20
N ILE A 305 8.00 -18.24 -38.85
CA ILE A 305 8.98 -18.80 -37.92
C ILE A 305 8.57 -18.42 -36.49
N LEU A 306 7.99 -19.39 -35.78
CA LEU A 306 7.50 -19.21 -34.42
C LEU A 306 8.58 -19.52 -33.39
N LYS A 307 8.75 -18.60 -32.44
CA LYS A 307 9.69 -18.73 -31.32
C LYS A 307 8.92 -18.70 -30.01
N SER A 308 9.27 -19.55 -29.06
CA SER A 308 8.66 -19.51 -27.73
C SER A 308 9.16 -18.29 -26.97
N VAL A 309 8.22 -17.55 -26.38
CA VAL A 309 8.47 -16.34 -25.60
C VAL A 309 7.67 -16.44 -24.31
N ARG A 310 8.35 -16.17 -23.21
CA ARG A 310 7.75 -16.11 -21.88
C ARG A 310 7.22 -14.69 -21.65
N MET A 311 5.90 -14.54 -21.44
CA MET A 311 5.24 -13.26 -21.13
C MET A 311 4.14 -13.42 -20.07
N SER A 312 3.59 -12.30 -19.58
CA SER A 312 2.52 -12.32 -18.57
C SER A 312 1.19 -12.55 -19.25
N TYR A 313 0.31 -13.37 -18.65
CA TYR A 313 -1.00 -13.65 -19.22
C TYR A 313 -1.85 -12.38 -19.31
N ALA A 314 -1.81 -11.50 -18.29
CA ALA A 314 -2.48 -10.21 -18.33
C ALA A 314 -1.95 -9.30 -19.46
N PHE A 315 -0.66 -9.36 -19.79
CA PHE A 315 -0.09 -8.63 -20.92
C PHE A 315 -0.61 -9.19 -22.26
N LYS A 316 -0.69 -10.51 -22.41
CA LYS A 316 -1.32 -11.15 -23.57
C LYS A 316 -2.79 -10.74 -23.72
N LEU A 317 -3.56 -10.67 -22.63
CA LEU A 317 -4.94 -10.17 -22.66
C LEU A 317 -5.02 -8.72 -23.12
N LEU A 318 -4.13 -7.85 -22.61
CA LEU A 318 -4.06 -6.45 -23.06
C LEU A 318 -3.83 -6.38 -24.58
N LEU A 319 -2.89 -7.17 -25.12
CA LEU A 319 -2.63 -7.22 -26.56
C LEU A 319 -3.90 -7.62 -27.32
N GLN A 320 -4.63 -8.64 -26.86
CA GLN A 320 -5.87 -9.07 -27.51
C GLN A 320 -7.00 -8.05 -27.40
N GLU A 321 -7.13 -7.35 -26.27
CA GLU A 321 -8.09 -6.24 -26.11
C GLU A 321 -7.75 -5.06 -27.03
N LEU A 322 -6.47 -4.74 -27.24
CA LEU A 322 -6.03 -3.75 -28.23
C LEU A 322 -6.31 -4.21 -29.66
N MET A 323 -6.12 -5.50 -29.96
CA MET A 323 -6.49 -6.06 -31.26
C MET A 323 -7.99 -5.95 -31.54
N SER A 324 -8.83 -6.07 -30.51
CA SER A 324 -10.27 -5.84 -30.63
C SER A 324 -10.65 -4.37 -30.89
N LEU A 325 -9.77 -3.42 -30.59
CA LEU A 325 -9.88 -2.01 -31.02
C LEU A 325 -9.33 -1.78 -32.45
N ALA A 326 -9.10 -2.85 -33.22
CA ALA A 326 -8.45 -2.80 -34.52
C ALA A 326 -7.01 -2.20 -34.51
N ILE A 327 -6.36 -2.16 -33.34
CA ILE A 327 -4.95 -1.77 -33.21
C ILE A 327 -4.09 -3.03 -33.32
N ALA A 328 -3.05 -3.01 -34.16
CA ALA A 328 -2.16 -4.13 -34.39
C ALA A 328 -0.86 -3.99 -33.57
N PRO A 329 -0.72 -4.66 -32.40
CA PRO A 329 0.52 -4.67 -31.65
C PRO A 329 1.46 -5.78 -32.15
N ARG A 330 2.49 -5.42 -32.93
CA ARG A 330 3.46 -6.38 -33.46
C ARG A 330 4.67 -6.47 -32.52
N LEU A 331 4.95 -7.65 -31.99
CA LEU A 331 6.06 -7.89 -31.07
C LEU A 331 7.38 -8.05 -31.83
N VAL A 332 8.42 -7.36 -31.36
CA VAL A 332 9.79 -7.48 -31.87
C VAL A 332 10.59 -8.36 -30.92
N ILE A 333 11.09 -9.48 -31.44
CA ILE A 333 11.80 -10.50 -30.65
C ILE A 333 13.29 -10.42 -30.95
N ARG A 334 14.12 -10.62 -29.93
CA ARG A 334 15.56 -10.86 -30.08
C ARG A 334 15.97 -12.16 -29.40
N ASP A 335 16.89 -12.86 -30.04
CA ASP A 335 17.49 -14.07 -29.50
C ASP A 335 18.62 -13.68 -28.55
N ILE A 336 18.57 -14.17 -27.32
CA ILE A 336 19.67 -14.05 -26.38
C ILE A 336 20.53 -15.30 -26.51
N ARG A 337 21.78 -15.11 -26.89
CA ARG A 337 22.81 -16.16 -26.97
C ARG A 337 23.88 -15.90 -25.92
N ILE A 338 24.29 -16.94 -25.21
CA ILE A 338 25.53 -16.96 -24.43
C ILE A 338 26.42 -18.01 -25.10
N GLY A 339 27.51 -17.57 -25.74
CA GLY A 339 28.28 -18.43 -26.65
C GLY A 339 27.42 -18.96 -27.80
N ASP A 340 27.53 -20.25 -28.10
CA ASP A 340 26.78 -20.94 -29.17
C ASP A 340 25.40 -21.46 -28.73
N THR A 341 25.05 -21.37 -27.44
CA THR A 341 23.77 -21.88 -26.92
C THR A 341 22.67 -20.80 -26.88
N PRO A 342 21.52 -21.01 -27.55
CA PRO A 342 20.36 -20.12 -27.43
C PRO A 342 19.66 -20.34 -26.08
N LEU A 343 19.58 -19.30 -25.24
CA LEU A 343 19.12 -19.44 -23.85
C LEU A 343 17.63 -19.12 -23.70
N ALA A 344 17.16 -18.03 -24.32
CA ALA A 344 15.77 -17.61 -24.33
C ALA A 344 15.50 -16.51 -25.38
N ASN A 345 14.25 -16.38 -25.80
CA ASN A 345 13.80 -15.27 -26.64
C ASN A 345 13.13 -14.20 -25.78
N GLN A 346 13.51 -12.93 -25.98
CA GLN A 346 12.96 -11.79 -25.24
C GLN A 346 12.26 -10.81 -26.19
N ILE A 347 11.19 -10.17 -25.69
CA ILE A 347 10.52 -9.05 -26.37
C ILE A 347 11.36 -7.80 -26.16
N VAL A 348 11.89 -7.22 -27.24
CA VAL A 348 12.67 -5.97 -27.21
C VAL A 348 11.76 -4.75 -27.30
N GLY A 349 10.66 -4.87 -28.06
CA GLY A 349 9.74 -3.77 -28.27
C GLY A 349 8.45 -4.21 -28.92
N ILE A 350 7.53 -3.26 -29.05
CA ILE A 350 6.23 -3.44 -29.69
C ILE A 350 6.08 -2.34 -30.73
N LYS A 351 5.83 -2.73 -31.97
CA LYS A 351 5.47 -1.81 -33.05
C LYS A 351 3.95 -1.78 -33.17
N PHE A 352 3.34 -0.68 -32.74
CA PHE A 352 1.90 -0.46 -32.89
C PHE A 352 1.55 -0.01 -34.30
N GLY A 353 0.42 -0.48 -34.82
CA GLY A 353 -0.17 -0.06 -36.10
C GLY A 353 -1.69 -0.19 -36.06
N ILE A 354 -2.33 -0.04 -37.22
CA ILE A 354 -3.77 -0.27 -37.41
C ILE A 354 -3.91 -1.48 -38.35
N PHE A 355 -4.78 -2.42 -38.00
CA PHE A 355 -5.00 -3.60 -38.84
C PHE A 355 -5.53 -3.21 -40.22
N ASP A 356 -4.97 -3.86 -41.24
CA ASP A 356 -5.57 -3.85 -42.56
C ASP A 356 -6.79 -4.80 -42.59
N PRO A 357 -7.88 -4.47 -43.30
CA PRO A 357 -9.03 -5.37 -43.42
C PRO A 357 -8.64 -6.79 -43.87
N GLU A 358 -7.67 -6.93 -44.79
CA GLU A 358 -7.19 -8.24 -45.25
C GLU A 358 -6.37 -8.98 -44.19
N GLU A 359 -5.73 -8.26 -43.27
CA GLU A 359 -5.06 -8.88 -42.13
C GLU A 359 -6.08 -9.43 -41.12
N ILE A 360 -7.17 -8.70 -40.87
CA ILE A 360 -8.24 -9.16 -39.98
C ILE A 360 -8.87 -10.44 -40.53
N ARG A 361 -9.17 -10.49 -41.83
CA ARG A 361 -9.72 -11.70 -42.48
C ARG A 361 -8.77 -12.88 -42.40
N ARG A 362 -7.48 -12.69 -42.70
CA ARG A 362 -6.47 -13.76 -42.61
C ARG A 362 -6.25 -14.27 -41.20
N MET A 363 -6.28 -13.38 -40.21
CA MET A 363 -6.12 -13.71 -38.80
C MET A 363 -7.33 -14.49 -38.25
N SER A 364 -8.52 -14.21 -38.79
CA SER A 364 -9.77 -14.78 -38.31
C SER A 364 -9.90 -16.27 -38.62
N VAL A 365 -10.44 -17.04 -37.68
CA VAL A 365 -10.73 -18.47 -37.87
C VAL A 365 -12.16 -18.73 -38.34
N THR A 366 -13.10 -17.85 -38.01
CA THR A 366 -14.51 -17.94 -38.39
C THR A 366 -15.14 -16.56 -38.56
N THR A 367 -16.09 -16.47 -39.49
CA THR A 367 -16.98 -15.32 -39.64
C THR A 367 -18.17 -15.47 -38.69
N ILE A 368 -18.48 -14.43 -37.93
CA ILE A 368 -19.64 -14.42 -37.03
C ILE A 368 -20.85 -13.86 -37.77
N VAL A 369 -21.91 -14.67 -37.86
CA VAL A 369 -23.11 -14.35 -38.65
C VAL A 369 -24.35 -14.31 -37.77
N THR A 370 -24.44 -15.18 -36.77
CA THR A 370 -25.63 -15.31 -35.90
C THR A 370 -25.44 -14.53 -34.59
N SER A 371 -26.53 -13.92 -34.12
CA SER A 371 -26.56 -13.16 -32.86
C SER A 371 -26.87 -14.02 -31.63
N GLU A 372 -27.35 -15.24 -31.84
CA GLU A 372 -27.65 -16.20 -30.78
C GLU A 372 -26.34 -16.84 -30.28
N VAL A 373 -26.25 -17.04 -28.96
CA VAL A 373 -25.01 -17.46 -28.30
C VAL A 373 -25.03 -18.96 -28.03
N TYR A 374 -26.15 -19.49 -27.53
CA TYR A 374 -26.36 -20.90 -27.24
C TYR A 374 -27.72 -21.33 -27.81
N ASP A 375 -27.83 -22.62 -28.13
CA ASP A 375 -29.10 -23.25 -28.49
C ASP A 375 -29.97 -23.52 -27.24
N ALA A 376 -31.15 -24.10 -27.47
CA ALA A 376 -32.09 -24.46 -26.40
C ALA A 376 -31.52 -25.48 -25.41
N ASP A 377 -30.55 -26.30 -25.84
CA ASP A 377 -29.87 -27.32 -25.03
C ASP A 377 -28.63 -26.76 -24.29
N GLY A 378 -28.34 -25.48 -24.44
CA GLY A 378 -27.20 -24.80 -23.79
C GLY A 378 -25.85 -25.06 -24.47
N VAL A 379 -25.84 -25.63 -25.67
CA VAL A 379 -24.64 -25.86 -26.49
C VAL A 379 -24.33 -24.59 -27.30
N PRO A 380 -23.05 -24.18 -27.41
CA PRO A 380 -22.70 -23.03 -28.23
C PRO A 380 -23.03 -23.25 -29.72
N ILE A 381 -23.65 -22.25 -30.35
CA ILE A 381 -24.01 -22.30 -31.77
C ILE A 381 -22.77 -22.03 -32.65
N ASP A 382 -22.58 -22.86 -33.67
CA ASP A 382 -21.53 -22.68 -34.69
C ASP A 382 -21.78 -21.41 -35.52
N GLY A 383 -20.73 -20.60 -35.75
CA GLY A 383 -20.86 -19.29 -36.41
C GLY A 383 -21.50 -18.19 -35.55
N GLY A 384 -21.80 -18.49 -34.28
CA GLY A 384 -22.27 -17.54 -33.27
C GLY A 384 -21.16 -17.03 -32.36
N LEU A 385 -21.49 -16.14 -31.42
CA LEU A 385 -20.50 -15.47 -30.56
C LEU A 385 -19.88 -16.37 -29.47
N ALA A 386 -20.40 -17.57 -29.21
CA ALA A 386 -19.78 -18.55 -28.32
C ALA A 386 -19.15 -19.74 -29.06
N ASP A 387 -18.98 -19.65 -30.39
CA ASP A 387 -18.36 -20.70 -31.21
C ASP A 387 -17.05 -21.22 -30.57
N ARG A 388 -16.95 -22.55 -30.45
CA ARG A 388 -15.83 -23.25 -29.82
C ARG A 388 -14.50 -23.01 -30.55
N ARG A 389 -14.54 -22.65 -31.84
CA ARG A 389 -13.36 -22.31 -32.65
C ARG A 389 -12.66 -21.03 -32.15
N LEU A 390 -13.37 -20.12 -31.48
CA LEU A 390 -12.79 -18.91 -30.88
C LEU A 390 -11.94 -19.19 -29.61
N GLY A 391 -11.92 -20.43 -29.14
CA GLY A 391 -11.11 -20.88 -28.01
C GLY A 391 -11.95 -21.49 -26.88
N VAL A 392 -11.25 -21.98 -25.87
CA VAL A 392 -11.81 -22.74 -24.75
C VAL A 392 -11.57 -22.03 -23.43
N ILE A 393 -12.57 -22.07 -22.54
CA ILE A 393 -12.51 -21.50 -21.18
C ILE A 393 -12.70 -22.57 -20.11
N GLU A 394 -13.45 -23.63 -20.40
CA GLU A 394 -13.79 -24.67 -19.43
C GLU A 394 -12.63 -25.68 -19.27
N PRO A 395 -12.34 -26.14 -18.05
CA PRO A 395 -11.34 -27.19 -17.83
C PRO A 395 -11.76 -28.49 -18.53
N GLY A 396 -10.84 -29.16 -19.22
CA GLY A 396 -11.08 -30.45 -19.88
C GLY A 396 -11.56 -30.37 -21.33
N GLU A 397 -12.14 -29.25 -21.75
CA GLU A 397 -12.46 -29.00 -23.15
C GLU A 397 -11.18 -28.80 -24.00
N LYS A 398 -11.19 -29.29 -25.23
CA LYS A 398 -10.12 -29.09 -26.23
C LYS A 398 -10.60 -28.18 -27.34
N CYS A 399 -9.71 -27.28 -27.80
CA CYS A 399 -10.07 -26.34 -28.85
C CYS A 399 -10.16 -27.05 -30.22
N PRO A 400 -11.23 -26.88 -31.00
CA PRO A 400 -11.34 -27.47 -32.34
C PRO A 400 -10.27 -26.99 -33.33
N VAL A 401 -9.69 -25.80 -33.11
CA VAL A 401 -8.72 -25.18 -34.04
C VAL A 401 -7.29 -25.62 -33.74
N CYS A 402 -6.90 -25.75 -32.48
CA CYS A 402 -5.52 -26.07 -32.10
C CYS A 402 -5.35 -27.34 -31.25
N GLY A 403 -6.43 -28.01 -30.86
CA GLY A 403 -6.46 -29.19 -29.98
C GLY A 403 -6.00 -28.95 -28.53
N ASN A 404 -5.48 -27.76 -28.23
CA ASN A 404 -4.95 -27.39 -26.93
C ASN A 404 -6.04 -27.23 -25.89
N THR A 405 -5.67 -27.48 -24.62
CA THR A 405 -6.49 -27.18 -23.46
C THR A 405 -6.48 -25.68 -23.16
N LYS A 406 -7.36 -25.25 -22.24
CA LYS A 406 -7.47 -23.87 -21.74
C LYS A 406 -6.11 -23.22 -21.42
N ASP A 407 -5.19 -23.95 -20.80
CA ASP A 407 -3.93 -23.38 -20.30
C ASP A 407 -2.97 -23.01 -21.44
N SER A 408 -2.90 -23.87 -22.45
CA SER A 408 -2.03 -23.71 -23.62
C SER A 408 -2.68 -22.94 -24.78
N CYS A 409 -4.02 -22.88 -24.86
CA CYS A 409 -4.72 -22.20 -25.95
C CYS A 409 -4.58 -20.67 -25.82
N PRO A 410 -4.02 -19.96 -26.83
CA PRO A 410 -3.97 -18.50 -26.80
C PRO A 410 -5.33 -17.85 -27.10
N GLY A 411 -6.32 -18.61 -27.57
CA GLY A 411 -7.59 -18.08 -28.09
C GLY A 411 -7.45 -17.58 -29.53
N HIS A 412 -8.55 -17.65 -30.28
CA HIS A 412 -8.57 -17.37 -31.71
C HIS A 412 -9.59 -16.27 -32.03
N PHE A 413 -9.21 -15.36 -32.93
CA PHE A 413 -10.06 -14.24 -33.30
C PHE A 413 -11.11 -14.66 -34.34
N GLY A 414 -12.31 -14.11 -34.21
CA GLY A 414 -13.32 -14.11 -35.26
C GLY A 414 -13.35 -12.78 -36.00
N HIS A 415 -14.20 -12.65 -37.02
CA HIS A 415 -14.48 -11.35 -37.64
C HIS A 415 -15.96 -11.19 -38.00
N ILE A 416 -16.41 -9.94 -38.06
CA ILE A 416 -17.72 -9.54 -38.60
C ILE A 416 -17.46 -8.68 -39.84
N GLU A 417 -18.05 -9.06 -40.96
CA GLU A 417 -18.05 -8.24 -42.17
C GLU A 417 -19.15 -7.16 -42.04
N LEU A 418 -18.77 -5.89 -42.03
CA LEU A 418 -19.72 -4.80 -41.86
C LEU A 418 -20.43 -4.53 -43.19
N ALA A 419 -21.76 -4.38 -43.15
CA ALA A 419 -22.56 -4.12 -44.35
C ALA A 419 -22.21 -2.77 -45.01
N LYS A 420 -21.80 -1.77 -44.20
CA LYS A 420 -21.28 -0.48 -44.64
C LYS A 420 -20.10 -0.03 -43.78
N PRO A 421 -19.20 0.84 -44.29
CA PRO A 421 -18.06 1.33 -43.53
C PRO A 421 -18.47 2.15 -42.31
N VAL A 422 -17.74 2.01 -41.22
CA VAL A 422 -18.03 2.66 -39.92
C VAL A 422 -16.80 3.43 -39.44
N ILE A 423 -17.00 4.65 -38.96
CA ILE A 423 -15.92 5.49 -38.48
C ILE A 423 -15.45 5.01 -37.11
N HIS A 424 -14.15 4.78 -36.96
CA HIS A 424 -13.58 4.44 -35.65
C HIS A 424 -13.55 5.67 -34.74
N VAL A 425 -14.36 5.68 -33.67
CA VAL A 425 -14.53 6.86 -32.78
C VAL A 425 -13.20 7.37 -32.19
N LEU A 426 -12.29 6.49 -31.78
CA LEU A 426 -11.00 6.89 -31.20
C LEU A 426 -10.10 7.66 -32.19
N PHE A 427 -10.30 7.46 -33.51
CA PHE A 427 -9.51 8.12 -34.56
C PHE A 427 -10.22 9.31 -35.20
N ALA A 428 -11.43 9.69 -34.75
CA ALA A 428 -12.20 10.78 -35.35
C ALA A 428 -11.44 12.12 -35.42
N LYS A 429 -10.62 12.45 -34.41
CA LYS A 429 -9.76 13.65 -34.43
C LYS A 429 -8.62 13.55 -35.46
N HIS A 430 -8.06 12.36 -35.67
CA HIS A 430 -7.02 12.12 -36.66
C HIS A 430 -7.59 12.16 -38.08
N ILE A 431 -8.77 11.58 -38.30
CA ILE A 431 -9.51 11.70 -39.57
C ILE A 431 -9.77 13.18 -39.89
N LEU A 432 -10.23 13.97 -38.90
CA LEU A 432 -10.43 15.42 -39.10
C LEU A 432 -9.14 16.13 -39.53
N MET A 433 -8.01 15.78 -38.91
CA MET A 433 -6.70 16.33 -39.25
C MET A 433 -6.34 16.01 -40.71
N TYR A 434 -6.50 14.76 -41.17
CA TYR A 434 -6.24 14.39 -42.56
C TYR A 434 -7.18 15.11 -43.53
N LEU A 435 -8.48 15.16 -43.24
CA LEU A 435 -9.47 15.85 -44.08
C LEU A 435 -9.20 17.37 -44.20
N LYS A 436 -8.64 18.00 -43.16
CA LYS A 436 -8.29 19.43 -43.20
C LYS A 436 -7.00 19.72 -43.97
N THR A 437 -6.02 18.83 -43.88
CA THR A 437 -4.65 19.05 -44.38
C THR A 437 -4.43 18.55 -45.80
N THR A 438 -5.25 17.61 -46.27
CA THR A 438 -5.18 17.04 -47.63
C THR A 438 -6.25 17.62 -48.54
N CYS A 439 -5.98 17.63 -49.85
CA CYS A 439 -6.91 18.11 -50.85
C CYS A 439 -8.08 17.13 -51.03
N ARG A 440 -9.31 17.66 -51.09
CA ARG A 440 -10.55 16.89 -51.34
C ARG A 440 -10.50 16.03 -52.62
N GLU A 441 -9.90 16.52 -53.69
CA GLU A 441 -9.93 15.85 -55.00
C GLU A 441 -8.68 15.01 -55.28
N CYS A 442 -7.49 15.64 -55.20
CA CYS A 442 -6.22 15.00 -55.55
C CYS A 442 -5.55 14.23 -54.41
N GLY A 443 -6.01 14.34 -53.16
CA GLY A 443 -5.46 13.61 -52.01
C GLY A 443 -4.07 14.07 -51.54
N ARG A 444 -3.41 14.99 -52.26
CA ARG A 444 -2.10 15.54 -51.88
C ARG A 444 -2.21 16.51 -50.70
N ILE A 445 -1.12 16.63 -49.94
CA ILE A 445 -0.99 17.66 -48.90
C ILE A 445 -1.08 19.07 -49.52
N LYS A 446 -1.74 20.01 -48.82
CA LYS A 446 -1.89 21.41 -49.26
C LYS A 446 -0.61 22.22 -49.03
N LEU A 447 0.54 21.74 -49.51
CA LEU A 447 1.83 22.46 -49.47
C LEU A 447 2.39 22.61 -50.87
N ALA A 448 3.23 23.63 -51.08
CA ALA A 448 3.92 23.77 -52.36
C ALA A 448 5.01 22.69 -52.47
N GLU A 449 5.32 22.25 -53.69
CA GLU A 449 6.22 21.11 -53.87
C GLU A 449 7.66 21.39 -53.40
N GLU A 450 8.12 22.64 -53.52
CA GLU A 450 9.43 23.07 -53.01
C GLU A 450 9.51 23.00 -51.47
N GLU A 451 8.47 23.48 -50.78
CA GLU A 451 8.38 23.43 -49.32
C GLU A 451 8.33 21.98 -48.82
N ARG A 452 7.54 21.14 -49.52
CA ARG A 452 7.42 19.72 -49.24
C ARG A 452 8.77 19.01 -49.26
N ARG A 453 9.60 19.25 -50.28
CA ARG A 453 10.94 18.65 -50.39
C ARG A 453 11.89 19.15 -49.29
N LYS A 454 11.87 20.44 -48.96
CA LYS A 454 12.69 21.01 -47.88
C LYS A 454 12.36 20.38 -46.52
N ILE A 455 11.07 20.24 -46.21
CA ILE A 455 10.60 19.68 -44.94
C ILE A 455 10.93 18.19 -44.84
N LEU A 456 10.84 17.43 -45.95
CA LEU A 456 11.24 16.02 -45.98
C LEU A 456 12.72 15.83 -45.63
N ARG A 457 13.62 16.63 -46.22
CA ARG A 457 15.07 16.58 -45.90
C ARG A 457 15.33 16.90 -44.44
N LEU A 458 14.74 17.98 -43.93
CA LEU A 458 14.87 18.38 -42.53
C LEU A 458 14.39 17.27 -41.57
N LEU A 459 13.33 16.56 -41.95
CA LEU A 459 12.78 15.46 -41.15
C LEU A 459 13.70 14.23 -41.12
N GLU A 460 14.44 13.96 -42.20
CA GLU A 460 15.47 12.91 -42.24
C GLU A 460 16.67 13.27 -41.35
N GLU A 461 17.20 14.49 -41.48
CA GLU A 461 18.30 15.00 -40.63
C GLU A 461 17.95 14.92 -39.13
N LEU A 462 16.74 15.35 -38.75
CA LEU A 462 16.29 15.30 -37.36
C LEU A 462 16.11 13.86 -36.83
N LYS A 463 15.76 12.91 -37.70
CA LYS A 463 15.66 11.49 -37.34
C LYS A 463 17.03 10.87 -37.10
N GLU A 464 18.03 11.23 -37.90
CA GLU A 464 19.41 10.77 -37.71
C GLU A 464 19.99 11.27 -36.37
N LEU A 465 19.71 12.53 -36.02
CA LEU A 465 20.10 13.12 -34.73
C LEU A 465 19.27 12.63 -33.53
N LYS A 466 18.23 11.81 -33.76
CA LYS A 466 17.31 11.27 -32.74
C LYS A 466 16.62 12.35 -31.88
N LEU A 467 16.39 13.54 -32.44
CA LEU A 467 15.76 14.68 -31.74
C LEU A 467 14.23 14.63 -31.84
N TYR A 468 13.61 13.66 -31.16
CA TYR A 468 12.17 13.38 -31.26
C TYR A 468 11.27 14.57 -30.90
N SER A 469 11.68 15.43 -29.96
CA SER A 469 10.92 16.62 -29.55
C SER A 469 10.79 17.64 -30.68
N LEU A 470 11.85 17.85 -31.47
CA LEU A 470 11.84 18.74 -32.62
C LEU A 470 11.03 18.18 -33.78
N ILE A 471 11.12 16.86 -34.03
CA ILE A 471 10.32 16.17 -35.06
C ILE A 471 8.82 16.40 -34.81
N ARG A 472 8.37 16.30 -33.55
CA ARG A 472 6.97 16.55 -33.21
C ARG A 472 6.53 17.98 -33.51
N ARG A 473 7.36 18.97 -33.17
CA ARG A 473 7.07 20.39 -33.47
C ARG A 473 6.99 20.65 -34.97
N LEU A 474 7.86 20.00 -35.76
CA LEU A 474 7.85 20.10 -37.22
C LEU A 474 6.53 19.57 -37.80
N HIS A 475 6.04 18.40 -37.35
CA HIS A 475 4.74 17.89 -37.77
C HIS A 475 3.57 18.82 -37.42
N GLU A 476 3.58 19.44 -36.24
CA GLU A 476 2.56 20.41 -35.84
C GLU A 476 2.58 21.67 -36.72
N TYR A 477 3.77 22.17 -37.06
CA TYR A 477 3.95 23.28 -38.00
C TYR A 477 3.36 22.93 -39.39
N VAL A 478 3.72 21.77 -39.94
CA VAL A 478 3.22 21.27 -41.23
C VAL A 478 1.69 21.18 -41.25
N ARG A 479 1.09 20.62 -40.18
CA ARG A 479 -0.37 20.48 -40.05
C ARG A 479 -1.06 21.85 -40.02
N ARG A 480 -0.48 22.83 -39.34
CA ARG A 480 -1.03 24.19 -39.25
C ARG A 480 -1.00 24.89 -40.60
N GLU A 481 0.16 24.91 -41.27
CA GLU A 481 0.34 25.52 -42.58
C GLU A 481 -0.54 24.87 -43.66
N ALA A 482 -0.62 23.54 -43.70
CA ALA A 482 -1.48 22.85 -44.66
C ALA A 482 -2.98 23.15 -44.42
N SER A 483 -3.39 23.30 -43.15
CA SER A 483 -4.79 23.54 -42.80
C SER A 483 -5.29 24.96 -43.08
N SER A 484 -4.39 25.95 -43.20
CA SER A 484 -4.74 27.35 -43.47
C SER A 484 -5.02 27.63 -44.94
N ARG A 485 -4.52 26.79 -45.86
CA ARG A 485 -4.68 27.00 -47.30
C ARG A 485 -6.08 26.63 -47.80
N THR A 486 -6.73 27.60 -48.45
CA THR A 486 -8.09 27.49 -49.01
C THR A 486 -8.13 26.99 -50.45
N VAL A 487 -7.01 27.07 -51.17
CA VAL A 487 -6.86 26.59 -52.56
C VAL A 487 -5.75 25.54 -52.60
N CYS A 488 -5.96 24.46 -53.35
CA CYS A 488 -4.96 23.41 -53.51
C CYS A 488 -3.82 23.87 -54.44
N PRO A 489 -2.54 23.81 -54.01
CA PRO A 489 -1.38 24.15 -54.84
C PRO A 489 -1.14 23.19 -56.02
N HIS A 490 -1.75 22.00 -56.03
CA HIS A 490 -1.52 20.96 -57.03
C HIS A 490 -2.58 20.92 -58.12
N CYS A 491 -3.87 20.92 -57.76
CA CYS A 491 -4.98 20.78 -58.72
C CYS A 491 -5.90 22.01 -58.80
N GLY A 492 -5.60 23.09 -58.08
CA GLY A 492 -6.41 24.32 -58.08
C GLY A 492 -7.79 24.22 -57.40
N ALA A 493 -8.18 23.05 -56.91
CA ALA A 493 -9.49 22.85 -56.28
C ALA A 493 -9.70 23.69 -55.01
N LEU A 494 -10.87 24.31 -54.90
CA LEU A 494 -11.33 25.04 -53.71
C LEU A 494 -11.55 24.07 -52.54
N GLN A 495 -11.05 24.44 -51.37
CA GLN A 495 -11.11 23.62 -50.17
C GLN A 495 -12.18 24.15 -49.21
N TYR A 496 -13.16 23.30 -48.90
CA TYR A 496 -14.21 23.62 -47.94
C TYR A 496 -13.75 23.36 -46.51
N LYS A 497 -14.32 24.10 -45.56
CA LYS A 497 -14.02 23.94 -44.15
C LYS A 497 -14.77 22.73 -43.60
N VAL A 498 -14.03 21.75 -43.08
CA VAL A 498 -14.60 20.55 -42.45
C VAL A 498 -14.76 20.76 -40.95
N ARG A 499 -15.97 20.51 -40.43
CA ARG A 499 -16.31 20.53 -38.99
C ARG A 499 -16.60 19.10 -38.50
N LEU A 500 -16.20 18.82 -37.27
CA LEU A 500 -16.53 17.58 -36.56
C LEU A 500 -17.58 17.90 -35.51
N GLU A 501 -18.78 17.36 -35.69
CA GLU A 501 -19.76 17.26 -34.63
C GLU A 501 -19.43 16.01 -33.80
N LYS A 502 -19.11 16.22 -32.53
CA LYS A 502 -18.70 15.12 -31.65
C LYS A 502 -19.90 14.17 -31.47
N PRO A 503 -19.69 12.85 -31.61
CA PRO A 503 -18.41 12.14 -31.46
C PRO A 503 -17.70 11.74 -32.77
N HIS A 504 -18.44 11.59 -33.88
CA HIS A 504 -17.92 10.94 -35.10
C HIS A 504 -18.51 11.48 -36.42
N THR A 505 -19.35 12.52 -36.38
CA THR A 505 -20.05 13.03 -37.57
C THR A 505 -19.30 14.21 -38.18
N PHE A 506 -19.03 14.15 -39.49
CA PHE A 506 -18.29 15.18 -40.21
C PHE A 506 -19.21 15.98 -41.14
N TYR A 507 -19.06 17.30 -41.15
CA TYR A 507 -19.78 18.20 -42.06
C TYR A 507 -18.83 19.07 -42.86
N GLU A 508 -19.15 19.30 -44.12
CA GLU A 508 -18.51 20.31 -44.97
C GLU A 508 -19.35 21.57 -45.04
N GLU A 509 -18.70 22.72 -44.84
CA GLU A 509 -19.31 24.03 -45.07
C GLU A 509 -19.13 24.45 -46.52
N ILE A 510 -20.20 24.37 -47.30
CA ILE A 510 -20.21 24.88 -48.67
C ILE A 510 -20.71 26.32 -48.62
N ILE A 511 -19.92 27.22 -49.20
CA ILE A 511 -20.24 28.63 -49.35
C ILE A 511 -20.67 28.83 -50.80
N THR A 512 -21.97 28.96 -51.05
CA THR A 512 -22.51 29.33 -52.36
C THR A 512 -22.85 30.82 -52.36
N PRO A 513 -22.28 31.64 -53.27
CA PRO A 513 -22.77 33.00 -53.50
C PRO A 513 -24.18 32.91 -54.10
N VAL A 514 -25.13 33.65 -53.53
CA VAL A 514 -26.48 33.79 -54.10
C VAL A 514 -26.47 35.01 -55.01
N GLU A 515 -26.86 34.86 -56.27
CA GLU A 515 -26.97 36.01 -57.19
C GLU A 515 -28.03 37.00 -56.66
N GLY A 516 -27.62 38.25 -56.43
CA GLY A 516 -28.53 39.35 -56.08
C GLY A 516 -28.52 39.84 -54.62
N GLU A 517 -27.85 39.15 -53.69
CA GLU A 517 -27.73 39.60 -52.28
C GLU A 517 -26.28 39.53 -51.76
N LYS A 518 -25.91 40.43 -50.83
CA LYS A 518 -24.64 40.34 -50.06
C LYS A 518 -24.66 39.20 -49.02
N SER A 519 -25.72 38.40 -48.96
CA SER A 519 -25.91 37.32 -48.00
C SER A 519 -25.31 36.02 -48.55
N VAL A 520 -24.42 35.39 -47.76
CA VAL A 520 -23.78 34.13 -48.12
C VAL A 520 -24.59 32.97 -47.55
N LYS A 521 -25.18 32.11 -48.41
CA LYS A 521 -25.87 30.90 -47.95
C LYS A 521 -24.82 29.82 -47.62
N LYS A 522 -24.70 29.50 -46.33
CA LYS A 522 -23.85 28.42 -45.83
C LYS A 522 -24.68 27.15 -45.71
N SER A 523 -24.43 26.17 -46.58
CA SER A 523 -25.03 24.84 -46.45
C SER A 523 -24.05 23.87 -45.78
N LEU A 524 -24.55 23.10 -44.82
CA LEU A 524 -23.81 22.04 -44.16
C LEU A 524 -24.15 20.71 -44.83
N THR A 525 -23.16 20.09 -45.47
CA THR A 525 -23.33 18.76 -46.09
C THR A 525 -22.67 17.72 -45.20
N ARG A 526 -23.42 16.69 -44.79
CA ARG A 526 -22.90 15.57 -43.98
C ARG A 526 -22.03 14.66 -44.86
N LEU A 527 -20.81 14.37 -44.41
CA LEU A 527 -19.94 13.41 -45.07
C LEU A 527 -20.27 12.00 -44.59
N THR A 528 -20.56 11.10 -45.54
CA THR A 528 -20.76 9.68 -45.23
C THR A 528 -19.41 9.00 -44.91
N PRO A 529 -19.37 7.97 -44.04
CA PRO A 529 -18.14 7.21 -43.79
C PRO A 529 -17.47 6.65 -45.04
N ALA A 530 -18.27 6.30 -46.05
CA ALA A 530 -17.78 5.82 -47.35
C ALA A 530 -17.02 6.91 -48.11
N GLU A 531 -17.55 8.13 -48.18
CA GLU A 531 -16.87 9.28 -48.79
C GLU A 531 -15.58 9.64 -48.05
N VAL A 532 -15.61 9.62 -46.71
CA VAL A 532 -14.43 9.86 -45.88
C VAL A 532 -13.33 8.86 -46.23
N ARG A 533 -13.65 7.57 -46.27
CA ARG A 533 -12.69 6.52 -46.64
C ARG A 533 -12.13 6.72 -48.05
N GLY A 534 -12.99 6.98 -49.03
CA GLY A 534 -12.57 7.19 -50.42
C GLY A 534 -11.61 8.38 -50.59
N ARG A 535 -11.70 9.41 -49.75
CA ARG A 535 -10.72 10.51 -49.72
C ARG A 535 -9.40 10.10 -49.07
N LEU A 536 -9.46 9.37 -47.95
CA LEU A 536 -8.27 8.93 -47.22
C LEU A 536 -7.44 7.91 -48.00
N GLU A 537 -8.05 7.13 -48.89
CA GLU A 537 -7.36 6.17 -49.77
C GLU A 537 -6.50 6.84 -50.86
N LYS A 538 -6.81 8.09 -51.24
CA LYS A 538 -6.06 8.83 -52.27
C LYS A 538 -4.73 9.41 -51.78
N ILE A 539 -4.47 9.40 -50.47
CA ILE A 539 -3.31 10.07 -49.87
C ILE A 539 -2.05 9.24 -50.15
N PRO A 540 -0.98 9.80 -50.75
CA PRO A 540 0.24 9.05 -51.01
C PRO A 540 1.09 8.86 -49.74
N ALA A 541 1.91 7.80 -49.71
CA ALA A 541 2.70 7.39 -48.56
C ALA A 541 3.62 8.49 -47.99
N ASP A 542 4.25 9.28 -48.85
CA ASP A 542 5.15 10.37 -48.42
C ASP A 542 4.41 11.49 -47.68
N ASP A 543 3.17 11.78 -48.08
CA ASP A 543 2.36 12.83 -47.45
C ASP A 543 1.84 12.35 -46.08
N VAL A 544 1.60 11.04 -45.93
CA VAL A 544 1.32 10.43 -44.63
C VAL A 544 2.54 10.59 -43.69
N LYS A 545 3.76 10.34 -44.18
CA LYS A 545 4.99 10.54 -43.39
C LYS A 545 5.16 12.00 -42.95
N LEU A 546 4.91 12.96 -43.83
CA LEU A 546 4.98 14.40 -43.53
C LEU A 546 3.99 14.83 -42.44
N LEU A 547 2.79 14.25 -42.42
CA LEU A 547 1.77 14.50 -41.41
C LEU A 547 2.03 13.75 -40.09
N GLY A 548 3.09 12.93 -40.03
CA GLY A 548 3.49 12.16 -38.85
C GLY A 548 2.78 10.82 -38.70
N GLY A 549 2.23 10.26 -39.79
CA GLY A 549 1.71 8.90 -39.86
C GLY A 549 2.73 7.91 -40.45
N ASP A 550 2.45 6.62 -40.28
CA ASP A 550 3.22 5.53 -40.90
C ASP A 550 2.38 4.93 -42.04
N PRO A 551 2.83 4.98 -43.31
CA PRO A 551 2.04 4.52 -44.44
C PRO A 551 1.89 2.99 -44.50
N ASP A 552 2.88 2.24 -44.03
CA ASP A 552 2.88 0.78 -44.14
C ASP A 552 1.99 0.16 -43.06
N TYR A 553 2.09 0.69 -41.83
CA TYR A 553 1.44 0.11 -40.65
C TYR A 553 0.18 0.86 -40.19
N ALA A 554 0.00 2.14 -40.55
CA ALA A 554 -1.10 2.96 -40.05
C ALA A 554 -1.67 3.90 -41.13
N HIS A 555 -1.91 3.36 -42.33
CA HIS A 555 -2.50 4.13 -43.42
C HIS A 555 -3.86 4.75 -43.01
N PRO A 556 -4.14 6.04 -43.32
CA PRO A 556 -5.35 6.73 -42.84
C PRO A 556 -6.67 6.06 -43.22
N SER A 557 -6.73 5.39 -44.37
CA SER A 557 -7.94 4.65 -44.80
C SER A 557 -8.38 3.56 -43.82
N ARG A 558 -7.43 2.96 -43.09
CA ARG A 558 -7.69 1.91 -42.08
C ARG A 558 -8.39 2.44 -40.83
N MET A 559 -8.47 3.76 -40.64
CA MET A 559 -9.22 4.38 -39.55
C MET A 559 -10.75 4.28 -39.75
N VAL A 560 -11.20 3.94 -40.97
CA VAL A 560 -12.60 3.63 -41.26
C VAL A 560 -12.73 2.11 -41.39
N LEU A 561 -13.49 1.52 -40.48
CA LEU A 561 -13.63 0.08 -40.35
C LEU A 561 -14.56 -0.47 -41.42
N THR A 562 -14.15 -1.57 -42.04
CA THR A 562 -15.02 -2.42 -42.87
C THR A 562 -15.14 -3.83 -42.36
N VAL A 563 -14.14 -4.28 -41.61
CA VAL A 563 -14.16 -5.57 -40.93
C VAL A 563 -13.89 -5.29 -39.45
N LEU A 564 -14.74 -5.85 -38.59
CA LEU A 564 -14.57 -5.74 -37.14
C LEU A 564 -13.98 -7.05 -36.58
N PRO A 565 -12.84 -7.01 -35.87
CA PRO A 565 -12.27 -8.20 -35.24
C PRO A 565 -13.07 -8.58 -33.98
N VAL A 566 -13.51 -9.84 -33.89
CA VAL A 566 -14.22 -10.37 -32.74
C VAL A 566 -13.23 -10.99 -31.75
N PRO A 567 -13.19 -10.54 -30.49
CA PRO A 567 -12.28 -11.07 -29.49
C PRO A 567 -12.52 -12.57 -29.21
N PRO A 568 -11.44 -13.32 -28.93
CA PRO A 568 -11.53 -14.70 -28.46
C PRO A 568 -12.37 -14.84 -27.19
N ARG A 569 -12.89 -16.05 -26.94
CA ARG A 569 -13.62 -16.39 -25.71
C ARG A 569 -12.80 -16.15 -24.44
N ALA A 570 -11.47 -16.31 -24.51
CA ALA A 570 -10.57 -16.04 -23.38
C ALA A 570 -10.59 -14.58 -22.87
N VAL A 571 -10.94 -13.61 -23.74
CA VAL A 571 -11.10 -12.18 -23.37
C VAL A 571 -12.51 -11.88 -22.85
N ARG A 572 -13.49 -12.71 -23.23
CA ARG A 572 -14.91 -12.61 -22.92
C ARG A 572 -15.41 -13.83 -22.11
N PRO A 573 -14.83 -14.13 -20.93
CA PRO A 573 -15.24 -15.31 -20.18
C PRO A 573 -16.66 -15.13 -19.64
N SER A 574 -17.48 -16.18 -19.77
CA SER A 574 -18.75 -16.27 -19.06
C SER A 574 -18.50 -16.60 -17.59
N ILE A 575 -19.27 -15.98 -16.70
CA ILE A 575 -19.20 -16.22 -15.25
C ILE A 575 -20.40 -17.07 -14.87
N LEU A 576 -20.15 -18.24 -14.30
CA LEU A 576 -21.18 -19.01 -13.61
C LEU A 576 -21.46 -18.33 -12.26
N LEU A 577 -22.68 -17.84 -12.09
CA LEU A 577 -23.15 -17.38 -10.79
C LEU A 577 -23.30 -18.59 -9.86
N GLU A 578 -23.32 -18.36 -8.54
CA GLU A 578 -23.48 -19.42 -7.53
C GLU A 578 -24.75 -20.26 -7.76
N VAL A 579 -25.75 -19.69 -8.44
CA VAL A 579 -27.02 -20.30 -8.83
C VAL A 579 -26.95 -21.09 -10.16
N GLY A 580 -25.75 -21.39 -10.66
CA GLY A 580 -25.53 -22.18 -11.88
C GLY A 580 -25.83 -21.46 -13.20
N ILE A 581 -26.41 -20.24 -13.15
CA ILE A 581 -26.73 -19.43 -14.33
C ILE A 581 -25.45 -18.83 -14.93
N ARG A 582 -25.32 -18.93 -16.25
CA ARG A 582 -24.25 -18.27 -17.02
C ARG A 582 -24.59 -16.78 -17.19
N SER A 583 -23.83 -15.93 -16.52
CA SER A 583 -23.79 -14.50 -16.82
C SER A 583 -22.75 -14.29 -17.91
N GLU A 584 -23.22 -13.85 -19.08
CA GLU A 584 -22.35 -13.49 -20.20
C GLU A 584 -21.59 -12.18 -19.94
N ASP A 585 -20.48 -12.02 -20.65
CA ASP A 585 -19.62 -10.87 -20.54
C ASP A 585 -20.23 -9.62 -21.21
N ASP A 586 -19.97 -8.43 -20.65
CA ASP A 586 -20.48 -7.15 -21.16
C ASP A 586 -20.12 -6.93 -22.66
N LEU A 587 -18.95 -7.40 -23.13
CA LEU A 587 -18.56 -7.29 -24.55
C LEU A 587 -19.38 -8.24 -25.43
N THR A 588 -19.68 -9.45 -24.94
CA THR A 588 -20.53 -10.40 -25.68
C THR A 588 -21.92 -9.80 -25.90
N HIS A 589 -22.52 -9.21 -24.87
CA HIS A 589 -23.80 -8.52 -25.00
C HIS A 589 -23.77 -7.44 -26.09
N LYS A 590 -22.69 -6.65 -26.15
CA LYS A 590 -22.62 -5.59 -27.15
C LYS A 590 -22.37 -6.09 -28.56
N LEU A 591 -21.58 -7.15 -28.70
CA LEU A 591 -21.35 -7.82 -29.99
C LEU A 591 -22.66 -8.43 -30.53
N VAL A 592 -23.54 -8.94 -29.66
CA VAL A 592 -24.88 -9.42 -30.06
C VAL A 592 -25.66 -8.29 -30.74
N ASP A 593 -25.71 -7.10 -30.14
CA ASP A 593 -26.40 -5.94 -30.73
C ASP A 593 -25.79 -5.56 -32.10
N ILE A 594 -24.46 -5.54 -32.21
CA ILE A 594 -23.76 -5.23 -33.47
C ILE A 594 -24.13 -6.24 -34.56
N VAL A 595 -24.12 -7.54 -34.27
CA VAL A 595 -24.45 -8.58 -35.25
C VAL A 595 -25.91 -8.48 -35.69
N LYS A 596 -26.84 -8.19 -34.76
CA LYS A 596 -28.26 -8.00 -35.07
C LYS A 596 -28.49 -6.82 -36.02
N THR A 597 -27.99 -5.64 -35.67
CA THR A 597 -28.13 -4.43 -36.49
C THR A 597 -27.42 -4.57 -37.83
N ASN A 598 -26.23 -5.18 -37.87
CA ASN A 598 -25.51 -5.41 -39.13
C ASN A 598 -26.25 -6.37 -40.07
N SER A 599 -26.88 -7.42 -39.52
CA SER A 599 -27.70 -8.36 -40.30
C SER A 599 -28.99 -7.71 -40.80
N SER A 600 -29.63 -6.88 -39.97
CA SER A 600 -30.81 -6.10 -40.35
C SER A 600 -30.50 -5.11 -41.47
N LEU A 601 -29.42 -4.33 -41.32
CA LEU A 601 -28.95 -3.39 -42.34
C LEU A 601 -28.64 -4.10 -43.66
N ARG A 602 -28.01 -5.27 -43.62
CA ARG A 602 -27.74 -6.06 -44.82
C ARG A 602 -29.02 -6.48 -45.55
N LYS A 603 -30.03 -6.98 -44.81
CA LYS A 603 -31.34 -7.33 -45.37
C LYS A 603 -32.03 -6.13 -45.99
N HIS A 604 -32.08 -4.98 -45.30
CA HIS A 604 -32.69 -3.76 -45.85
C HIS A 604 -32.00 -3.26 -47.13
N ILE A 605 -30.70 -3.46 -47.27
CA ILE A 605 -29.98 -3.15 -48.51
C ILE A 605 -30.35 -4.13 -49.63
N GLU A 606 -30.42 -5.43 -49.33
CA GLU A 606 -30.78 -6.49 -50.27
C GLU A 606 -32.24 -6.37 -50.74
N ASP A 607 -33.15 -5.97 -49.84
CA ASP A 607 -34.58 -5.73 -50.10
C ASP A 607 -34.86 -4.40 -50.81
N GLY A 608 -33.84 -3.56 -51.03
CA GLY A 608 -33.99 -2.27 -51.72
C GLY A 608 -34.76 -1.20 -50.93
N ALA A 609 -34.61 -1.18 -49.60
CA ALA A 609 -35.31 -0.23 -48.74
C ALA A 609 -34.95 1.25 -49.04
N PRO A 610 -35.84 2.21 -48.74
CA PRO A 610 -35.55 3.64 -48.86
C PRO A 610 -34.27 4.07 -48.13
N SER A 611 -33.55 5.04 -48.71
CA SER A 611 -32.26 5.52 -48.19
C SER A 611 -32.32 6.08 -46.76
N VAL A 612 -33.48 6.58 -46.33
CA VAL A 612 -33.68 7.08 -44.96
C VAL A 612 -33.55 5.94 -43.94
N ILE A 613 -34.24 4.82 -44.16
CA ILE A 613 -34.20 3.64 -43.29
C ILE A 613 -32.77 3.06 -43.26
N ILE A 614 -32.12 2.97 -44.42
CA ILE A 614 -30.73 2.49 -44.51
C ILE A 614 -29.79 3.39 -43.72
N ASN A 615 -29.97 4.72 -43.78
CA ASN A 615 -29.13 5.66 -43.03
C ASN A 615 -29.39 5.61 -41.53
N ASP A 616 -30.65 5.44 -41.10
CA ASP A 616 -31.01 5.31 -39.68
C ASP A 616 -30.42 4.02 -39.06
N GLU A 617 -30.51 2.89 -39.77
CA GLU A 617 -29.89 1.63 -39.36
C GLU A 617 -28.35 1.71 -39.40
N TRP A 618 -27.78 2.45 -40.36
CA TRP A 618 -26.34 2.70 -40.41
C TRP A 618 -25.86 3.54 -39.21
N ASP A 619 -26.64 4.55 -38.82
CA ASP A 619 -26.35 5.37 -37.63
C ASP A 619 -26.51 4.55 -36.34
N LEU A 620 -27.46 3.62 -36.29
CA LEU A 620 -27.60 2.67 -35.19
C LEU A 620 -26.40 1.71 -35.10
N LEU A 621 -25.91 1.22 -36.23
CA LEU A 621 -24.70 0.39 -36.28
C LEU A 621 -23.47 1.17 -35.79
N GLN A 622 -23.33 2.42 -36.23
CA GLN A 622 -22.29 3.34 -35.77
C GLN A 622 -22.39 3.60 -34.26
N TYR A 623 -23.60 3.75 -33.71
CA TYR A 623 -23.84 3.86 -32.27
C TYR A 623 -23.37 2.62 -31.50
N HIS A 624 -23.72 1.41 -31.97
CA HIS A 624 -23.34 0.17 -31.31
C HIS A 624 -21.83 -0.09 -31.33
N ILE A 625 -21.15 0.18 -32.45
CA ILE A 625 -19.69 0.05 -32.53
C ILE A 625 -19.00 1.12 -31.69
N THR A 626 -19.52 2.35 -31.67
CA THR A 626 -18.99 3.43 -30.82
C THR A 626 -19.05 3.06 -29.34
N THR A 627 -20.20 2.55 -28.88
CA THR A 627 -20.40 2.14 -27.48
C THR A 627 -19.67 0.84 -27.11
N TYR A 628 -19.37 -0.03 -28.09
CA TYR A 628 -18.48 -1.19 -27.90
C TYR A 628 -17.03 -0.77 -27.62
N PHE A 629 -16.52 0.21 -28.35
CA PHE A 629 -15.18 0.75 -28.12
C PHE A 629 -15.11 1.64 -26.87
N ASP A 630 -15.98 2.64 -26.76
CA ASP A 630 -16.05 3.55 -25.61
C ASP A 630 -17.49 3.93 -25.29
N ASN A 631 -18.06 3.30 -24.26
CA ASN A 631 -19.43 3.56 -23.80
C ASN A 631 -19.60 4.89 -23.03
N GLU A 632 -18.52 5.60 -22.74
CA GLU A 632 -18.52 6.92 -22.08
C GLU A 632 -18.14 8.03 -23.08
N ALA A 633 -18.21 7.75 -24.39
CA ALA A 633 -17.94 8.74 -25.41
C ALA A 633 -18.89 9.95 -25.27
N PRO A 634 -18.38 11.19 -25.33
CA PRO A 634 -19.20 12.38 -25.16
C PRO A 634 -20.18 12.53 -26.34
N GLY A 635 -21.46 12.79 -26.03
CA GLY A 635 -22.51 12.94 -27.03
C GLY A 635 -23.19 11.64 -27.46
N VAL A 636 -22.86 10.50 -26.84
CA VAL A 636 -23.50 9.20 -27.08
C VAL A 636 -24.27 8.74 -25.84
N ALA A 637 -25.47 8.21 -26.03
CA ALA A 637 -26.24 7.63 -24.93
C ALA A 637 -25.58 6.36 -24.38
N VAL A 638 -25.35 6.31 -23.06
CA VAL A 638 -24.68 5.19 -22.40
C VAL A 638 -25.52 3.92 -22.49
N SER A 639 -24.94 2.86 -23.05
CA SER A 639 -25.59 1.54 -23.16
C SER A 639 -25.60 0.83 -21.79
N LYS A 640 -26.77 0.33 -21.39
CA LYS A 640 -27.02 -0.33 -20.11
C LYS A 640 -27.56 -1.73 -20.32
N HIS A 641 -27.27 -2.62 -19.37
CA HIS A 641 -27.93 -3.91 -19.25
C HIS A 641 -29.42 -3.71 -18.90
N ARG A 642 -30.25 -4.75 -19.10
CA ARG A 642 -31.68 -4.75 -18.70
C ARG A 642 -31.89 -4.47 -17.21
N SER A 643 -30.88 -4.74 -16.39
CA SER A 643 -30.85 -4.46 -14.94
C SER A 643 -30.49 -3.02 -14.57
N GLY A 644 -30.26 -2.14 -15.56
CA GLY A 644 -29.87 -0.75 -15.36
C GLY A 644 -28.36 -0.53 -15.14
N LYS A 645 -27.58 -1.60 -14.96
CA LYS A 645 -26.11 -1.54 -14.85
C LYS A 645 -25.48 -1.06 -16.18
N THR A 646 -24.57 -0.11 -16.12
CA THR A 646 -23.83 0.37 -17.31
C THR A 646 -22.87 -0.71 -17.83
N LEU A 647 -22.86 -0.92 -19.15
CA LEU A 647 -21.96 -1.88 -19.78
C LEU A 647 -20.54 -1.32 -19.86
N LYS A 648 -19.52 -2.15 -19.61
CA LYS A 648 -18.12 -1.79 -19.79
C LYS A 648 -17.61 -2.16 -21.18
N GLY A 649 -17.48 -1.16 -22.05
CA GLY A 649 -16.79 -1.29 -23.34
C GLY A 649 -15.28 -1.52 -23.18
N ILE A 650 -14.55 -1.65 -24.29
CA ILE A 650 -13.12 -1.98 -24.25
C ILE A 650 -12.31 -0.85 -23.59
N ALA A 651 -12.59 0.42 -23.90
CA ALA A 651 -11.89 1.56 -23.29
C ALA A 651 -12.04 1.57 -21.76
N GLN A 652 -13.23 1.25 -21.23
CA GLN A 652 -13.51 1.13 -19.79
C GLN A 652 -12.70 0.02 -19.12
N ARG A 653 -12.40 -1.07 -19.83
CA ARG A 653 -11.55 -2.16 -19.31
C ARG A 653 -10.09 -1.74 -19.20
N LEU A 654 -9.63 -0.85 -20.07
CA LEU A 654 -8.26 -0.35 -20.07
C LEU A 654 -8.07 0.81 -19.07
N LYS A 655 -9.02 1.76 -19.03
CA LYS A 655 -8.95 2.98 -18.20
C LYS A 655 -9.44 2.76 -16.77
N GLY A 656 -9.13 3.71 -15.89
CA GLY A 656 -9.59 3.73 -14.50
C GLY A 656 -8.68 3.03 -13.50
N LYS A 657 -9.09 3.02 -12.22
CA LYS A 657 -8.31 2.42 -11.11
C LYS A 657 -8.29 0.88 -11.17
N GLU A 658 -9.40 0.28 -11.58
CA GLU A 658 -9.54 -1.17 -11.74
C GLU A 658 -9.30 -1.65 -13.19
N GLY A 659 -9.00 -0.75 -14.12
CA GLY A 659 -8.67 -1.11 -15.50
C GLY A 659 -7.33 -1.86 -15.61
N ARG A 660 -7.09 -2.57 -16.72
CA ARG A 660 -5.95 -3.48 -16.91
C ARG A 660 -4.60 -2.89 -16.51
N PHE A 661 -4.31 -1.65 -16.92
CA PHE A 661 -3.02 -1.02 -16.66
C PHE A 661 -2.70 -0.90 -15.17
N ARG A 662 -3.64 -0.38 -14.37
CA ARG A 662 -3.44 -0.19 -12.92
C ARG A 662 -3.79 -1.44 -12.13
N GLY A 663 -4.82 -2.15 -12.58
CA GLY A 663 -5.43 -3.30 -11.93
C GLY A 663 -4.59 -4.57 -12.01
N ASN A 664 -3.99 -4.86 -13.17
CA ASN A 664 -3.40 -6.17 -13.47
C ASN A 664 -1.96 -6.11 -14.00
N LEU A 665 -1.45 -4.96 -14.44
CA LEU A 665 -0.12 -4.84 -15.04
C LEU A 665 0.86 -4.11 -14.12
N ARG A 666 0.58 -2.84 -13.77
CA ARG A 666 1.44 -2.04 -12.87
C ARG A 666 1.48 -2.57 -11.43
N GLY A 667 0.42 -3.27 -11.01
CA GLY A 667 0.38 -3.94 -9.73
C GLY A 667 -0.39 -5.25 -9.86
N LYS A 668 0.12 -6.29 -9.22
CA LYS A 668 -0.36 -7.67 -9.36
C LYS A 668 -0.50 -8.33 -8.01
N ARG A 669 -1.31 -9.39 -7.95
CA ARG A 669 -1.31 -10.29 -6.80
C ARG A 669 -0.24 -11.36 -7.00
N VAL A 670 0.43 -11.72 -5.92
CA VAL A 670 1.59 -12.61 -5.95
C VAL A 670 1.42 -13.79 -5.00
N ASP A 671 1.94 -14.93 -5.42
CA ASP A 671 2.12 -16.13 -4.63
C ASP A 671 3.32 -15.98 -3.67
N TYR A 672 3.49 -16.95 -2.75
CA TYR A 672 4.54 -16.95 -1.71
C TYR A 672 4.54 -15.70 -0.84
N SER A 673 3.38 -15.39 -0.29
CA SER A 673 3.15 -14.21 0.54
C SER A 673 2.35 -14.54 1.79
N ALA A 674 2.62 -13.83 2.89
CA ALA A 674 1.90 -13.94 4.14
C ALA A 674 1.68 -12.57 4.78
N ARG A 675 0.65 -12.49 5.63
CA ARG A 675 0.26 -11.28 6.36
C ARG A 675 -0.24 -11.68 7.74
N THR A 676 0.28 -11.02 8.77
CA THR A 676 -0.21 -11.16 10.14
C THR A 676 0.08 -9.89 10.93
N VAL A 677 -0.44 -9.83 12.17
CA VAL A 677 -0.18 -8.77 13.13
C VAL A 677 1.30 -8.78 13.54
N ILE A 678 1.87 -7.60 13.77
CA ILE A 678 3.23 -7.47 14.28
C ILE A 678 3.26 -7.30 15.79
N THR A 679 4.31 -7.82 16.42
CA THR A 679 4.59 -7.67 17.86
C THR A 679 6.04 -7.29 18.08
N PRO A 680 6.34 -6.53 19.15
CA PRO A 680 7.70 -6.11 19.44
C PRO A 680 8.52 -7.29 19.97
N ASP A 681 9.77 -7.41 19.53
CA ASP A 681 10.74 -8.33 20.14
C ASP A 681 12.14 -7.69 20.11
N PRO A 682 12.65 -7.17 21.24
CA PRO A 682 13.98 -6.56 21.28
C PRO A 682 15.11 -7.60 21.31
N ASN A 683 14.83 -8.89 21.48
CA ASN A 683 15.85 -9.92 21.66
C ASN A 683 16.40 -10.46 20.34
N ILE A 684 15.67 -10.29 19.24
CA ILE A 684 16.12 -10.60 17.88
C ILE A 684 17.01 -9.48 17.32
N SER A 685 17.89 -9.81 16.38
CA SER A 685 18.74 -8.81 15.70
C SER A 685 17.87 -7.83 14.89
N ILE A 686 18.36 -6.61 14.61
CA ILE A 686 17.69 -5.66 13.72
C ILE A 686 17.42 -6.22 12.31
N ASN A 687 18.27 -7.14 11.84
CA ASN A 687 18.10 -7.80 10.54
C ASN A 687 17.12 -8.97 10.59
N GLU A 688 16.81 -9.49 11.77
CA GLU A 688 15.97 -10.67 11.95
C GLU A 688 14.48 -10.28 12.00
N VAL A 689 13.64 -11.11 11.42
CA VAL A 689 12.18 -11.07 11.59
C VAL A 689 11.69 -12.39 12.14
N GLY A 690 10.92 -12.31 13.23
CA GLY A 690 10.26 -13.49 13.80
C GLY A 690 9.13 -13.97 12.90
N VAL A 691 9.24 -15.17 12.35
CA VAL A 691 8.21 -15.79 11.51
C VAL A 691 7.53 -16.93 12.28
N PRO A 692 6.19 -16.93 12.39
CA PRO A 692 5.44 -18.04 12.96
C PRO A 692 5.76 -19.39 12.31
N GLU A 693 5.92 -20.44 13.11
CA GLU A 693 6.09 -21.82 12.61
C GLU A 693 5.00 -22.21 11.61
N PHE A 694 3.75 -21.80 11.85
CA PHE A 694 2.62 -22.03 10.93
C PHE A 694 2.88 -21.44 9.53
N ILE A 695 3.40 -20.22 9.46
CA ILE A 695 3.72 -19.56 8.19
C ILE A 695 4.95 -20.22 7.55
N ALA A 696 5.94 -20.60 8.36
CA ALA A 696 7.17 -21.24 7.89
C ALA A 696 6.94 -22.60 7.22
N LYS A 697 5.92 -23.37 7.66
CA LYS A 697 5.51 -24.63 7.02
C LYS A 697 4.78 -24.44 5.69
N ILE A 698 4.01 -23.36 5.55
CA ILE A 698 3.23 -23.09 4.33
C ILE A 698 4.13 -22.52 3.24
N LEU A 699 4.86 -21.45 3.56
CA LEU A 699 5.78 -20.82 2.63
C LEU A 699 6.99 -21.73 2.43
N THR A 700 7.45 -21.84 1.19
CA THR A 700 8.57 -22.71 0.84
C THR A 700 9.60 -21.98 0.00
N VAL A 701 10.81 -22.52 0.03
CA VAL A 701 11.95 -22.06 -0.76
C VAL A 701 12.42 -23.22 -1.64
N PRO A 702 12.55 -23.03 -2.95
CA PRO A 702 13.05 -24.05 -3.86
C PRO A 702 14.56 -24.10 -3.72
N GLU A 703 15.07 -25.21 -3.18
CA GLU A 703 16.49 -25.47 -3.05
C GLU A 703 16.93 -26.54 -4.03
N ARG A 704 17.91 -26.21 -4.87
CA ARG A 704 18.50 -27.16 -5.82
C ARG A 704 19.38 -28.14 -5.07
N VAL A 705 19.23 -29.41 -5.39
CA VAL A 705 20.02 -30.48 -4.80
C VAL A 705 21.40 -30.46 -5.44
N THR A 706 22.41 -30.30 -4.59
CA THR A 706 23.83 -30.33 -4.91
C THR A 706 24.50 -31.40 -4.06
N TRP A 707 25.78 -31.68 -4.33
CA TRP A 707 26.52 -32.65 -3.52
C TRP A 707 26.73 -32.21 -2.06
N TRP A 708 26.65 -30.90 -1.75
CA TRP A 708 26.84 -30.39 -0.39
C TRP A 708 25.60 -30.47 0.50
N ASN A 709 24.40 -30.23 -0.06
CA ASN A 709 23.15 -30.13 0.71
C ASN A 709 22.23 -31.37 0.60
N ILE A 710 22.63 -32.39 -0.17
CA ILE A 710 21.80 -33.57 -0.42
C ILE A 710 21.39 -34.31 0.86
N GLU A 711 22.29 -34.49 1.81
CA GLU A 711 21.99 -35.18 3.08
C GLU A 711 20.98 -34.41 3.93
N GLU A 712 21.10 -33.08 3.95
CA GLU A 712 20.17 -32.22 4.66
C GLU A 712 18.78 -32.28 4.01
N LEU A 713 18.71 -32.14 2.68
CA LEU A 713 17.44 -32.18 1.94
C LEU A 713 16.76 -33.54 2.05
N ARG A 714 17.51 -34.65 2.10
CA ARG A 714 16.97 -35.99 2.37
C ARG A 714 16.24 -36.05 3.71
N LYS A 715 16.83 -35.49 4.78
CA LYS A 715 16.19 -35.43 6.10
C LYS A 715 14.90 -34.60 6.07
N LEU A 716 14.90 -33.46 5.36
CA LEU A 716 13.71 -32.60 5.23
C LEU A 716 12.58 -33.30 4.46
N VAL A 717 12.89 -34.02 3.39
CA VAL A 717 11.91 -34.79 2.62
C VAL A 717 11.31 -35.93 3.45
N ILE A 718 12.13 -36.61 4.27
CA ILE A 718 11.66 -37.65 5.20
C ILE A 718 10.70 -37.07 6.25
N ASN A 719 11.03 -35.91 6.83
CA ASN A 719 10.16 -35.21 7.79
C ASN A 719 8.81 -34.84 7.17
N GLY A 720 8.78 -34.54 5.88
CA GLY A 720 7.56 -34.24 5.12
C GLY A 720 6.93 -32.89 5.49
N PRO A 721 5.64 -32.66 5.17
CA PRO A 721 5.02 -31.35 5.30
C PRO A 721 4.59 -30.97 6.73
N ASP A 722 4.43 -31.94 7.63
CA ASP A 722 3.78 -31.72 8.93
C ASP A 722 4.75 -31.26 10.04
N LYS A 723 5.99 -31.76 10.00
CA LYS A 723 7.04 -31.47 10.98
C LYS A 723 7.98 -30.39 10.44
N TRP A 724 8.22 -29.35 11.26
CA TRP A 724 9.25 -28.36 10.97
C TRP A 724 10.57 -28.78 11.64
N PRO A 725 11.73 -28.67 10.96
CA PRO A 725 11.89 -28.34 9.54
C PRO A 725 11.58 -29.53 8.62
N GLY A 726 10.88 -29.27 7.51
CA GLY A 726 10.43 -30.29 6.55
C GLY A 726 10.29 -29.75 5.11
N ALA A 727 9.52 -30.44 4.27
CA ALA A 727 9.30 -30.07 2.86
C ALA A 727 7.91 -30.44 2.36
N ASN A 728 7.39 -29.67 1.40
CA ASN A 728 6.04 -29.87 0.87
C ASN A 728 6.03 -30.53 -0.51
N TYR A 729 6.99 -30.16 -1.38
CA TYR A 729 7.04 -30.63 -2.75
C TYR A 729 8.46 -30.96 -3.20
N VAL A 730 8.56 -31.83 -4.19
CA VAL A 730 9.81 -32.16 -4.88
C VAL A 730 9.57 -32.06 -6.38
N ILE A 731 10.45 -31.36 -7.09
CA ILE A 731 10.42 -31.22 -8.55
C ILE A 731 11.54 -32.07 -9.11
N LYS A 732 11.17 -33.00 -9.99
CA LYS A 732 12.10 -33.84 -10.74
C LYS A 732 12.84 -33.03 -11.82
N PRO A 733 13.97 -33.51 -12.35
CA PRO A 733 14.64 -32.90 -13.50
C PRO A 733 13.71 -32.71 -14.72
N ASP A 734 12.73 -33.59 -14.88
CA ASP A 734 11.68 -33.52 -15.92
C ASP A 734 10.68 -32.36 -15.72
N GLY A 735 10.78 -31.61 -14.62
CA GLY A 735 9.86 -30.52 -14.27
C GLY A 735 8.57 -30.96 -13.59
N LYS A 736 8.35 -32.27 -13.41
CA LYS A 736 7.15 -32.80 -12.71
C LYS A 736 7.24 -32.50 -11.21
N ARG A 737 6.28 -31.70 -10.71
CA ARG A 737 6.10 -31.40 -9.28
C ARG A 737 5.33 -32.52 -8.59
N VAL A 738 5.92 -33.10 -7.54
CA VAL A 738 5.36 -34.19 -6.73
C VAL A 738 5.08 -33.67 -5.32
N SER A 739 3.87 -33.92 -4.79
CA SER A 739 3.52 -33.55 -3.41
C SER A 739 3.93 -34.64 -2.42
N LEU A 740 4.59 -34.25 -1.33
CA LEU A 740 5.04 -35.17 -0.28
C LEU A 740 3.93 -35.58 0.70
N LYS A 741 2.72 -35.03 0.55
CA LYS A 741 1.58 -35.34 1.42
C LYS A 741 1.02 -36.75 1.20
N TYR A 742 1.07 -37.25 -0.03
CA TYR A 742 0.39 -38.49 -0.44
C TYR A 742 1.34 -39.61 -0.89
N VAL A 743 2.66 -39.42 -0.77
CA VAL A 743 3.66 -40.34 -1.34
C VAL A 743 4.57 -40.89 -0.24
N ASP A 744 5.12 -42.08 -0.47
CA ASP A 744 6.14 -42.68 0.39
C ASP A 744 7.44 -41.84 0.37
N ARG A 745 7.69 -41.17 1.50
CA ARG A 745 8.73 -40.16 1.68
C ARG A 745 10.13 -40.78 1.63
N ARG A 746 10.31 -42.03 2.10
CA ARG A 746 11.62 -42.69 2.20
C ARG A 746 12.18 -43.01 0.81
N LYS A 747 11.34 -43.57 -0.08
CA LYS A 747 11.73 -43.89 -1.46
C LYS A 747 12.14 -42.66 -2.26
N ILE A 748 11.43 -41.54 -2.09
CA ILE A 748 11.80 -40.27 -2.75
C ILE A 748 13.13 -39.74 -2.21
N ALA A 749 13.36 -39.83 -0.90
CA ALA A 749 14.61 -39.40 -0.29
C ALA A 749 15.83 -40.23 -0.75
N GLU A 750 15.66 -41.54 -0.98
CA GLU A 750 16.71 -42.38 -1.54
C GLU A 750 17.00 -42.04 -3.01
N ALA A 751 15.96 -41.76 -3.80
CA ALA A 751 16.07 -41.42 -5.22
C ALA A 751 16.59 -39.99 -5.50
N LEU A 752 16.72 -39.15 -4.47
CA LEU A 752 17.21 -37.78 -4.59
C LEU A 752 18.64 -37.76 -5.13
N SER A 753 18.83 -37.03 -6.23
CA SER A 753 20.12 -36.84 -6.91
C SER A 753 20.32 -35.37 -7.30
N PRO A 754 21.56 -34.93 -7.62
CA PRO A 754 21.78 -33.60 -8.15
C PRO A 754 20.91 -33.30 -9.37
N GLY A 755 20.39 -32.07 -9.46
CA GLY A 755 19.44 -31.65 -10.50
C GLY A 755 17.97 -31.70 -10.10
N TRP A 756 17.63 -32.34 -8.98
CA TRP A 756 16.30 -32.24 -8.36
C TRP A 756 16.16 -30.91 -7.61
N ILE A 757 14.92 -30.48 -7.37
CA ILE A 757 14.61 -29.30 -6.57
C ILE A 757 13.67 -29.71 -5.44
N VAL A 758 13.99 -29.33 -4.21
CA VAL A 758 13.14 -29.57 -3.04
C VAL A 758 12.55 -28.25 -2.58
N GLU A 759 11.22 -28.17 -2.50
CA GLU A 759 10.52 -27.02 -1.90
C GLU A 759 10.40 -27.27 -0.39
N ARG A 760 11.43 -26.86 0.34
CA ARG A 760 11.50 -26.98 1.80
C ARG A 760 10.81 -25.82 2.52
N HIS A 761 10.42 -26.04 3.77
CA HIS A 761 9.92 -25.00 4.68
C HIS A 761 10.96 -23.89 4.88
N LEU A 762 10.50 -22.72 5.30
CA LEU A 762 11.40 -21.65 5.76
C LEU A 762 12.18 -22.11 6.99
N ARG A 763 13.46 -21.77 7.03
CA ARG A 763 14.35 -22.02 8.18
C ARG A 763 15.05 -20.74 8.61
N ASP A 764 15.68 -20.79 9.77
CA ASP A 764 16.50 -19.69 10.26
C ASP A 764 17.61 -19.36 9.27
N GLY A 765 17.79 -18.07 8.95
CA GLY A 765 18.80 -17.62 7.99
C GLY A 765 18.29 -17.38 6.55
N ASP A 766 17.06 -17.79 6.22
CA ASP A 766 16.46 -17.51 4.91
C ASP A 766 16.17 -16.01 4.74
N ILE A 767 16.25 -15.51 3.50
CA ILE A 767 16.00 -14.10 3.18
C ILE A 767 14.56 -13.90 2.75
N VAL A 768 13.91 -12.90 3.35
CA VAL A 768 12.51 -12.55 3.11
C VAL A 768 12.38 -11.04 2.99
N LEU A 769 11.37 -10.59 2.24
CA LEU A 769 11.03 -9.18 2.15
C LEU A 769 9.91 -8.88 3.13
N PHE A 770 10.13 -7.84 3.94
CA PHE A 770 9.16 -7.37 4.91
C PHE A 770 8.69 -5.97 4.53
N ASN A 771 7.36 -5.80 4.52
CA ASN A 771 6.69 -4.62 3.97
C ASN A 771 5.54 -4.16 4.87
N ARG A 772 5.50 -2.86 5.18
CA ARG A 772 4.32 -2.20 5.77
C ARG A 772 3.69 -1.25 4.76
N GLN A 773 2.39 -1.46 4.49
CA GLN A 773 1.60 -0.58 3.66
C GLN A 773 1.00 0.58 4.48
N PRO A 774 0.98 1.82 3.98
CA PRO A 774 1.41 2.28 2.65
C PRO A 774 2.94 2.43 2.50
N SER A 775 3.46 2.11 1.31
CA SER A 775 4.90 2.14 1.01
C SER A 775 5.37 3.53 0.56
N LEU A 776 5.64 4.42 1.52
CA LEU A 776 5.91 5.86 1.24
C LEU A 776 7.29 6.12 0.64
N HIS A 777 8.30 5.33 1.00
CA HIS A 777 9.67 5.45 0.54
C HIS A 777 10.30 4.07 0.42
N ARG A 778 11.46 3.95 -0.26
CA ARG A 778 12.07 2.63 -0.51
C ARG A 778 12.29 1.76 0.74
N ILE A 779 12.59 2.39 1.89
CA ILE A 779 12.81 1.72 3.18
C ILE A 779 11.52 1.07 3.75
N SER A 780 10.33 1.35 3.19
CA SER A 780 9.09 0.67 3.58
C SER A 780 9.06 -0.79 3.13
N VAL A 781 9.99 -1.20 2.25
CA VAL A 781 10.25 -2.59 1.88
C VAL A 781 11.75 -2.87 2.08
N MET A 782 12.09 -3.77 3.00
CA MET A 782 13.47 -4.19 3.26
C MET A 782 13.56 -5.72 3.33
N ALA A 783 14.77 -6.24 3.13
CA ALA A 783 15.08 -7.65 3.33
C ALA A 783 15.44 -7.90 4.80
N HIS A 784 14.84 -8.96 5.35
CA HIS A 784 15.09 -9.48 6.69
C HIS A 784 15.54 -10.94 6.60
N VAL A 785 16.15 -11.41 7.69
CA VAL A 785 16.54 -12.79 7.92
C VAL A 785 15.47 -13.46 8.75
N VAL A 786 14.99 -14.61 8.29
CA VAL A 786 13.97 -15.38 9.00
C VAL A 786 14.54 -15.92 10.31
N LYS A 787 13.75 -15.79 11.37
CA LYS A 787 13.88 -16.54 12.61
C LYS A 787 12.55 -17.18 12.96
N VAL A 788 12.46 -18.50 12.90
CA VAL A 788 11.22 -19.21 13.15
C VAL A 788 10.96 -19.27 14.65
N LEU A 789 9.81 -18.75 15.06
CA LEU A 789 9.44 -18.62 16.46
C LEU A 789 8.01 -19.16 16.67
N PRO A 790 7.68 -19.62 17.90
CA PRO A 790 6.33 -20.03 18.23
C PRO A 790 5.35 -18.83 18.21
N TYR A 791 4.05 -19.13 18.28
CA TYR A 791 2.90 -18.22 18.15
C TYR A 791 2.56 -17.83 16.69
N LYS A 792 1.77 -16.76 16.50
CA LYS A 792 1.07 -16.43 15.24
C LYS A 792 1.36 -15.03 14.67
N THR A 793 2.25 -14.27 15.30
CA THR A 793 2.58 -12.88 14.91
C THR A 793 3.95 -12.78 14.26
N PHE A 794 4.16 -11.75 13.45
CA PHE A 794 5.51 -11.38 13.03
C PHE A 794 6.19 -10.59 14.14
N ARG A 795 7.40 -10.98 14.51
CA ARG A 795 8.16 -10.24 15.54
C ARG A 795 9.14 -9.29 14.88
N LEU A 796 9.09 -8.03 15.29
CA LEU A 796 9.92 -6.96 14.76
C LEU A 796 10.74 -6.32 15.88
N ASN A 797 12.03 -6.10 15.61
CA ASN A 797 12.89 -5.33 16.50
C ASN A 797 12.41 -3.87 16.58
N LEU A 798 12.28 -3.35 17.80
CA LEU A 798 11.81 -1.99 18.08
C LEU A 798 12.60 -0.89 17.37
N LEU A 799 13.91 -1.07 17.16
CA LEU A 799 14.76 -0.08 16.48
C LEU A 799 14.36 0.13 15.02
N VAL A 800 13.73 -0.87 14.40
CA VAL A 800 13.35 -0.90 12.98
C VAL A 800 11.88 -0.48 12.78
N CYS A 801 11.17 -0.04 13.82
CA CYS A 801 9.83 0.52 13.67
C CYS A 801 9.79 1.85 12.87
N PRO A 802 10.72 2.82 13.06
CA PRO A 802 10.71 4.09 12.33
C PRO A 802 10.69 3.97 10.80
N PRO A 803 11.54 3.15 10.14
CA PRO A 803 11.50 3.03 8.68
C PRO A 803 10.17 2.47 8.16
N TYR A 804 9.51 1.58 8.90
CA TYR A 804 8.18 1.11 8.49
C TYR A 804 7.04 2.05 8.92
N ASN A 805 7.36 3.06 9.74
CA ASN A 805 6.40 3.85 10.50
C ASN A 805 5.39 2.95 11.24
N ALA A 806 5.86 1.80 11.73
CA ALA A 806 5.01 0.77 12.31
C ALA A 806 4.77 1.02 13.79
N ASP A 807 3.54 0.79 14.23
CA ASP A 807 3.18 0.78 15.64
C ASP A 807 2.70 -0.62 16.07
N PHE A 808 2.55 -0.80 17.38
CA PHE A 808 2.06 -2.05 17.96
C PHE A 808 0.65 -1.86 18.49
N ASP A 809 -0.19 -1.20 17.70
CA ASP A 809 -1.59 -1.03 18.04
C ASP A 809 -2.46 -2.15 17.41
N GLY A 810 -1.89 -3.03 16.60
CA GLY A 810 -2.63 -4.06 15.84
C GLY A 810 -2.43 -3.94 14.32
N ASP A 811 -1.44 -3.14 13.92
CA ASP A 811 -0.85 -3.09 12.60
C ASP A 811 -0.51 -4.49 12.07
N GLU A 812 -0.70 -4.65 10.76
CA GLU A 812 -0.41 -5.87 10.03
C GLU A 812 0.65 -5.59 8.97
N MET A 813 1.65 -6.46 8.88
CA MET A 813 2.70 -6.37 7.87
C MET A 813 2.67 -7.57 6.93
N ASN A 814 3.21 -7.36 5.74
CA ASN A 814 3.29 -8.36 4.68
C ASN A 814 4.71 -8.94 4.64
N LEU A 815 4.79 -10.25 4.46
CA LEU A 815 6.01 -11.01 4.27
C LEU A 815 5.98 -11.66 2.88
N HIS A 816 7.05 -11.53 2.12
CA HIS A 816 7.18 -12.10 0.79
C HIS A 816 8.48 -12.89 0.69
N VAL A 817 8.42 -14.09 0.12
CA VAL A 817 9.58 -14.99 0.04
C VAL A 817 10.08 -15.02 -1.40
N PRO A 818 11.26 -14.43 -1.70
CA PRO A 818 11.89 -14.58 -3.01
C PRO A 818 12.28 -16.04 -3.26
N GLN A 819 12.06 -16.52 -4.47
CA GLN A 819 12.19 -17.92 -4.86
C GLN A 819 13.50 -18.16 -5.59
N THR A 820 13.87 -17.30 -6.54
CA THR A 820 15.10 -17.47 -7.32
C THR A 820 16.33 -17.17 -6.46
N GLU A 821 17.44 -17.84 -6.76
CA GLU A 821 18.72 -17.60 -6.08
C GLU A 821 19.22 -16.17 -6.34
N GLU A 822 19.07 -15.68 -7.57
CA GLU A 822 19.43 -14.31 -7.97
C GLU A 822 18.65 -13.26 -7.17
N ALA A 823 17.32 -13.39 -7.05
CA ALA A 823 16.53 -12.43 -6.28
C ALA A 823 16.83 -12.47 -4.77
N ARG A 824 17.12 -13.66 -4.21
CA ARG A 824 17.55 -13.79 -2.80
C ARG A 824 18.91 -13.13 -2.56
N ALA A 825 19.84 -13.29 -3.49
CA ALA A 825 21.15 -12.64 -3.43
C ALA A 825 21.03 -11.12 -3.60
N GLU A 826 20.25 -10.64 -4.57
CA GLU A 826 19.97 -9.22 -4.81
C GLU A 826 19.33 -8.57 -3.57
N ALA A 827 18.33 -9.23 -2.95
CA ALA A 827 17.71 -8.77 -1.72
C ALA A 827 18.70 -8.70 -0.56
N ARG A 828 19.54 -9.73 -0.37
CA ARG A 828 20.56 -9.77 0.68
C ARG A 828 21.62 -8.67 0.50
N ILE A 829 22.02 -8.36 -0.72
CA ILE A 829 23.09 -7.39 -0.97
C ILE A 829 22.56 -5.96 -0.97
N LEU A 830 21.37 -5.70 -1.51
CA LEU A 830 20.88 -4.33 -1.71
C LEU A 830 19.89 -3.88 -0.64
N MET A 831 19.10 -4.80 -0.06
CA MET A 831 17.90 -4.44 0.71
C MET A 831 17.97 -4.80 2.19
N MET A 832 19.08 -5.38 2.68
CA MET A 832 19.24 -5.72 4.10
C MET A 832 19.11 -4.50 5.02
N VAL A 833 18.51 -4.68 6.20
CA VAL A 833 18.18 -3.58 7.12
C VAL A 833 19.42 -2.77 7.53
N GLU A 834 20.54 -3.43 7.85
CA GLU A 834 21.79 -2.76 8.23
C GLU A 834 22.30 -1.75 7.19
N LYS A 835 22.01 -1.98 5.91
CA LYS A 835 22.42 -1.09 4.80
C LYS A 835 21.55 0.15 4.65
N HIS A 836 20.41 0.18 5.33
CA HIS A 836 19.43 1.27 5.28
C HIS A 836 19.22 1.92 6.65
N ILE A 837 20.21 1.83 7.54
CA ILE A 837 20.18 2.60 8.79
C ILE A 837 20.19 4.10 8.47
N MET A 838 20.95 4.52 7.44
CA MET A 838 21.00 5.90 6.97
C MET A 838 19.88 6.20 5.97
N THR A 839 19.15 7.29 6.17
CA THR A 839 18.04 7.68 5.27
C THR A 839 18.54 8.42 4.02
N PRO A 840 18.04 8.07 2.82
CA PRO A 840 18.35 8.79 1.58
C PRO A 840 17.77 10.21 1.52
N ARG A 841 16.88 10.58 2.45
CA ARG A 841 16.24 11.90 2.45
C ARG A 841 17.21 13.02 2.86
N TYR A 842 18.04 12.77 3.87
CA TYR A 842 18.88 13.80 4.48
C TYR A 842 20.18 13.27 5.11
N GLY A 843 20.56 12.00 4.91
CA GLY A 843 21.85 11.48 5.42
C GLY A 843 21.94 11.42 6.95
N GLY A 844 20.90 10.96 7.63
CA GLY A 844 20.90 10.69 9.08
C GLY A 844 20.34 9.31 9.42
N PRO A 845 20.61 8.77 10.62
CA PRO A 845 20.16 7.43 11.01
C PRO A 845 18.65 7.43 11.29
N ILE A 846 17.86 6.76 10.46
CA ILE A 846 16.42 6.56 10.69
C ILE A 846 16.15 5.45 11.71
N ILE A 847 17.02 4.43 11.74
CA ILE A 847 17.00 3.37 12.75
C ILE A 847 17.78 3.87 13.96
N GLY A 848 17.14 3.82 15.13
CA GLY A 848 17.73 4.33 16.37
C GLY A 848 16.81 4.14 17.57
N GLY A 849 17.24 4.66 18.71
CA GLY A 849 16.54 4.58 19.98
C GLY A 849 15.17 5.24 19.94
N LEU A 850 14.17 4.48 20.37
CA LEU A 850 12.83 4.95 20.68
C LEU A 850 12.75 5.37 22.15
N GLN A 851 11.68 5.00 22.86
CA GLN A 851 11.33 5.54 24.17
C GLN A 851 12.20 4.94 25.28
N ASP A 852 11.99 3.66 25.60
CA ASP A 852 12.64 2.96 26.71
C ASP A 852 14.16 2.92 26.56
N TYR A 853 14.65 2.83 25.33
CA TYR A 853 16.08 2.90 25.04
C TYR A 853 16.69 4.24 25.45
N ILE A 854 15.99 5.35 25.20
CA ILE A 854 16.47 6.69 25.58
C ILE A 854 16.40 6.86 27.10
N SER A 855 15.30 6.46 27.75
CA SER A 855 15.18 6.53 29.21
C SER A 855 16.22 5.66 29.92
N GLY A 856 16.39 4.42 29.45
CA GLY A 856 17.36 3.47 29.98
C GLY A 856 18.80 3.94 29.78
N ALA A 857 19.12 4.49 28.59
CA ALA A 857 20.43 5.07 28.33
C ALA A 857 20.72 6.29 29.22
N PHE A 858 19.72 7.16 29.41
CA PHE A 858 19.85 8.29 30.31
C PHE A 858 20.10 7.81 31.74
N LEU A 859 19.21 7.00 32.31
CA LEU A 859 19.33 6.51 33.68
C LEU A 859 20.63 5.72 33.92
N LEU A 860 21.13 4.99 32.92
CA LEU A 860 22.39 4.25 33.04
C LEU A 860 23.60 5.18 33.09
N THR A 861 23.57 6.30 32.36
CA THR A 861 24.75 7.15 32.13
C THR A 861 24.83 8.40 33.00
N ILE A 862 23.90 8.65 33.92
CA ILE A 862 23.98 9.78 34.88
C ILE A 862 25.15 9.57 35.86
N LYS A 863 25.76 10.67 36.35
CA LYS A 863 26.85 10.65 37.36
C LYS A 863 26.50 9.89 38.65
N SER A 864 25.23 9.87 39.07
CA SER A 864 24.76 9.21 40.29
C SER A 864 24.61 7.70 40.17
N THR A 865 24.76 7.12 38.97
CA THR A 865 24.56 5.69 38.75
C THR A 865 25.78 4.87 39.15
N LEU A 866 25.64 4.15 40.26
CA LEU A 866 26.63 3.20 40.79
C LEU A 866 26.12 1.77 40.62
N LEU A 867 26.98 0.90 40.08
CA LEU A 867 26.66 -0.49 39.75
C LEU A 867 27.56 -1.44 40.54
N THR A 868 26.94 -2.47 41.12
CA THR A 868 27.69 -3.56 41.78
C THR A 868 28.28 -4.52 40.74
N LEU A 869 29.18 -5.41 41.16
CA LEU A 869 29.73 -6.43 40.26
C LEU A 869 28.62 -7.31 39.65
N GLU A 870 27.60 -7.66 40.45
CA GLU A 870 26.45 -8.46 40.01
C GLU A 870 25.65 -7.74 38.93
N ASP A 871 25.37 -6.44 39.13
CA ASP A 871 24.70 -5.60 38.12
C ASP A 871 25.51 -5.57 36.81
N VAL A 872 26.82 -5.39 36.91
CA VAL A 872 27.72 -5.31 35.75
C VAL A 872 27.71 -6.62 34.96
N VAL A 873 27.80 -7.76 35.64
CA VAL A 873 27.81 -9.07 34.99
C VAL A 873 26.48 -9.34 34.30
N ASP A 874 25.34 -9.03 34.93
CA ASP A 874 24.01 -9.21 34.32
C ASP A 874 23.84 -8.34 33.06
N LEU A 875 24.18 -7.06 33.15
CA LEU A 875 24.09 -6.11 32.04
C LEU A 875 24.98 -6.52 30.85
N LEU A 876 26.22 -6.94 31.12
CA LEU A 876 27.16 -7.37 30.08
C LEU A 876 26.81 -8.73 29.49
N ALA A 877 26.20 -9.62 30.27
CA ALA A 877 25.72 -10.92 29.80
C ALA A 877 24.61 -10.74 28.74
N VAL A 878 23.65 -9.85 29.00
CA VAL A 878 22.59 -9.51 28.03
C VAL A 878 23.18 -8.86 26.77
N ALA A 879 24.20 -8.01 26.91
CA ALA A 879 24.91 -7.39 25.80
C ALA A 879 25.90 -8.33 25.08
N LYS A 880 26.02 -9.60 25.51
CA LYS A 880 26.91 -10.63 24.95
C LYS A 880 28.38 -10.20 24.88
N TYR A 881 28.85 -9.41 25.84
CA TYR A 881 30.23 -8.96 25.89
C TYR A 881 31.19 -10.14 26.16
N ARG A 882 32.31 -10.18 25.43
CA ARG A 882 33.38 -11.18 25.59
C ARG A 882 34.71 -10.45 25.68
N GLY A 883 35.12 -10.09 26.90
CA GLY A 883 36.35 -9.37 27.16
C GLY A 883 36.62 -9.25 28.65
N GLU A 884 37.73 -8.61 29.00
CA GLU A 884 38.10 -8.36 30.39
C GLU A 884 37.26 -7.23 30.98
N LEU A 885 36.88 -7.40 32.25
CA LEU A 885 36.18 -6.36 32.99
C LEU A 885 37.17 -5.24 33.36
N PRO A 886 36.79 -3.98 33.18
CA PRO A 886 37.65 -2.87 33.57
C PRO A 886 37.67 -2.72 35.11
N GLU A 887 38.73 -2.11 35.64
CA GLU A 887 38.83 -1.85 37.09
C GLU A 887 37.72 -0.91 37.58
N PRO A 888 37.12 -1.14 38.77
CA PRO A 888 36.05 -0.29 39.29
C PRO A 888 36.53 1.15 39.51
N VAL A 889 35.74 2.13 39.07
CA VAL A 889 36.05 3.57 39.23
C VAL A 889 36.12 3.96 40.71
N ILE A 890 35.26 3.36 41.55
CA ILE A 890 35.24 3.61 42.99
C ILE A 890 35.66 2.31 43.70
N LEU A 891 36.77 2.37 44.43
CA LEU A 891 37.34 1.23 45.15
C LEU A 891 36.86 1.14 46.62
N LYS A 892 36.54 2.27 47.25
CA LYS A 892 36.06 2.39 48.64
C LYS A 892 34.88 3.35 48.70
N PRO A 893 33.86 3.14 49.56
CA PRO A 893 33.74 2.11 50.60
C PRO A 893 33.39 0.70 50.08
N ARG A 894 32.80 0.59 48.89
CA ARG A 894 32.61 -0.67 48.16
C ARG A 894 33.06 -0.49 46.71
N ARG A 895 33.32 -1.60 46.02
CA ARG A 895 33.68 -1.59 44.60
C ARG A 895 32.45 -1.26 43.76
N TYR A 896 32.49 -0.13 43.07
CA TYR A 896 31.43 0.30 42.15
C TYR A 896 31.97 0.64 40.77
N TRP A 897 31.21 0.23 39.77
CA TRP A 897 31.37 0.61 38.38
C TRP A 897 30.35 1.69 38.02
N THR A 898 30.63 2.44 36.96
CA THR A 898 29.70 3.44 36.42
C THR A 898 29.11 2.97 35.10
N GLY A 899 27.90 3.40 34.76
CA GLY A 899 27.32 3.06 33.46
C GLY A 899 28.10 3.65 32.29
N LYS A 900 28.77 4.80 32.47
CA LYS A 900 29.67 5.38 31.46
C LYS A 900 30.82 4.44 31.08
N GLN A 901 31.38 3.77 32.09
CA GLN A 901 32.44 2.79 31.91
C GLN A 901 31.96 1.57 31.10
N LEU A 902 30.74 1.09 31.34
CA LEU A 902 30.17 -0.03 30.60
C LEU A 902 29.97 0.29 29.12
N ILE A 903 29.46 1.48 28.80
CA ILE A 903 29.28 1.91 27.41
C ILE A 903 30.63 2.04 26.68
N SER A 904 31.66 2.50 27.38
CA SER A 904 33.01 2.64 26.82
C SER A 904 33.59 1.32 26.31
N LEU A 905 33.13 0.17 26.81
CA LEU A 905 33.56 -1.16 26.34
C LEU A 905 33.10 -1.48 24.91
N PHE A 906 32.05 -0.82 24.43
CA PHE A 906 31.45 -1.04 23.11
C PHE A 906 31.83 0.04 22.09
N LEU A 907 32.67 1.01 22.47
CA LEU A 907 33.15 2.07 21.58
C LEU A 907 34.55 1.72 21.05
N PRO A 908 34.84 1.99 19.76
CA PRO A 908 36.19 1.84 19.22
C PRO A 908 37.20 2.72 19.96
N ARG A 909 38.43 2.23 20.17
CA ARG A 909 39.47 2.91 20.96
C ARG A 909 39.99 4.21 20.34
N ASP A 910 39.72 4.43 19.07
CA ASP A 910 40.07 5.63 18.30
C ASP A 910 38.89 6.60 18.15
N PHE A 911 37.70 6.26 18.67
CA PHE A 911 36.51 7.08 18.51
C PHE A 911 36.53 8.31 19.43
N THR A 912 36.43 9.50 18.85
CA THR A 912 36.28 10.78 19.56
C THR A 912 34.99 11.49 19.17
N TYR A 913 34.29 12.06 20.14
CA TYR A 913 32.99 12.71 19.93
C TYR A 913 32.69 13.77 20.99
N ARG A 914 32.12 14.89 20.55
CA ARG A 914 31.67 15.98 21.42
C ARG A 914 30.35 16.55 20.90
N LYS A 915 29.30 16.49 21.70
CA LYS A 915 28.00 17.13 21.39
C LYS A 915 27.21 17.41 22.67
N PRO A 916 26.49 18.54 22.76
CA PRO A 916 25.54 18.76 23.84
C PRO A 916 24.41 17.71 23.82
N SER A 917 24.00 17.26 25.01
CA SER A 917 22.85 16.39 25.17
C SER A 917 21.54 17.16 24.96
N LYS A 918 20.42 16.46 24.79
CA LYS A 918 19.09 17.07 24.68
C LYS A 918 18.71 17.85 25.93
N ILE A 919 19.15 17.40 27.10
CA ILE A 919 18.88 18.08 28.39
C ILE A 919 19.51 19.48 28.43
N ALA A 920 20.60 19.71 27.69
CA ALA A 920 21.21 21.03 27.52
C ALA A 920 20.31 22.04 26.78
N SER A 921 19.15 21.62 26.25
CA SER A 921 18.17 22.53 25.63
C SER A 921 17.56 23.48 26.65
N ALA A 922 17.48 23.09 27.92
CA ALA A 922 17.04 23.97 28.99
C ALA A 922 18.17 24.95 29.34
N PRO A 923 17.96 26.29 29.30
CA PRO A 923 19.01 27.27 29.58
C PRO A 923 19.70 27.03 30.93
N ALA A 924 18.93 26.60 31.94
CA ALA A 924 19.43 26.31 33.29
C ALA A 924 20.37 25.09 33.38
N LEU A 925 20.36 24.19 32.39
CA LEU A 925 21.14 22.95 32.40
C LEU A 925 22.19 22.92 31.29
N ARG A 926 22.37 24.01 30.55
CA ARG A 926 23.28 24.08 29.41
C ARG A 926 24.72 24.29 29.86
N CYS A 927 25.60 23.38 29.46
CA CYS A 927 27.05 23.53 29.61
C CYS A 927 27.72 23.81 28.26
N ILE A 928 28.75 24.65 28.27
CA ILE A 928 29.56 24.99 27.08
C ILE A 928 30.98 24.41 27.24
N ASP A 929 31.54 24.51 28.44
CA ASP A 929 32.86 24.01 28.80
C ASP A 929 32.82 22.53 29.22
N GLU A 930 34.00 21.90 29.26
CA GLU A 930 34.15 20.51 29.72
C GLU A 930 33.76 20.39 31.21
N ASP A 931 34.04 21.40 32.04
CA ASP A 931 33.60 21.41 33.45
C ASP A 931 32.09 21.68 33.59
N CYS A 932 31.30 20.61 33.46
CA CYS A 932 29.85 20.66 33.47
C CYS A 932 29.27 20.07 34.77
N PRO A 933 28.65 20.89 35.65
CA PRO A 933 28.01 20.38 36.87
C PRO A 933 26.78 19.52 36.57
N HIS A 934 26.11 19.75 35.43
CA HIS A 934 24.84 19.11 35.07
C HIS A 934 24.96 17.90 34.14
N ASP A 935 26.18 17.49 33.77
CA ASP A 935 26.44 16.34 32.89
C ASP A 935 25.71 16.41 31.53
N SER A 936 25.56 17.62 30.98
CA SER A 936 24.78 17.90 29.78
C SER A 936 25.61 18.01 28.50
N LEU A 937 26.93 17.82 28.57
CA LEU A 937 27.83 17.80 27.42
C LEU A 937 28.45 16.41 27.27
N VAL A 938 28.15 15.72 26.16
CA VAL A 938 28.70 14.38 25.89
C VAL A 938 30.11 14.51 25.34
N ILE A 939 31.08 13.92 26.05
CA ILE A 939 32.49 13.91 25.69
C ILE A 939 33.01 12.47 25.69
N ILE A 940 33.39 12.00 24.52
CA ILE A 940 34.05 10.72 24.31
C ILE A 940 35.44 10.99 23.74
N LYS A 941 36.48 10.49 24.42
CA LYS A 941 37.87 10.58 23.97
C LYS A 941 38.45 9.18 23.89
N LYS A 942 38.95 8.77 22.72
CA LYS A 942 39.59 7.46 22.48
C LYS A 942 38.75 6.27 22.96
N GLY A 943 37.47 6.27 22.62
CA GLY A 943 36.52 5.23 22.99
C GLY A 943 36.03 5.27 24.45
N VAL A 944 36.50 6.21 25.27
CA VAL A 944 36.08 6.34 26.68
C VAL A 944 35.07 7.47 26.82
N LEU A 945 33.88 7.16 27.33
CA LEU A 945 32.85 8.13 27.70
C LEU A 945 33.21 8.76 29.05
N LEU A 946 33.74 9.98 29.00
CA LEU A 946 34.20 10.71 30.18
C LEU A 946 33.03 11.43 30.86
N GLU A 947 32.30 12.22 30.09
CA GLU A 947 31.24 13.10 30.59
C GLU A 947 30.03 13.09 29.66
N GLY A 948 28.90 13.49 30.22
CA GLY A 948 27.62 13.59 29.55
C GLY A 948 26.74 12.36 29.70
N VAL A 949 25.46 12.58 29.46
CA VAL A 949 24.42 11.56 29.45
C VAL A 949 23.99 11.22 28.02
N LEU A 950 23.68 9.95 27.80
CA LEU A 950 23.12 9.47 26.53
C LEU A 950 21.61 9.68 26.54
N ASP A 951 21.12 10.46 25.57
CA ASP A 951 19.71 10.70 25.37
C ASP A 951 19.36 10.68 23.87
N LYS A 952 18.20 11.25 23.49
CA LYS A 952 17.77 11.31 22.09
C LYS A 952 18.87 11.84 21.17
N SER A 953 19.59 12.90 21.55
CA SER A 953 20.61 13.54 20.70
C SER A 953 21.79 12.61 20.32
N SER A 954 22.01 11.58 21.13
CA SER A 954 23.14 10.67 21.05
C SER A 954 22.82 9.36 20.34
N ILE A 955 21.65 8.78 20.65
CA ILE A 955 21.28 7.43 20.18
C ILE A 955 19.89 7.35 19.54
N GLY A 956 19.14 8.46 19.52
CA GLY A 956 17.76 8.52 19.05
C GLY A 956 17.64 8.43 17.53
N ARG A 957 16.46 8.04 17.06
CA ARG A 957 16.12 8.05 15.64
C ARG A 957 16.11 9.46 15.06
N GLU A 958 16.42 9.58 13.78
CA GLU A 958 16.38 10.82 12.97
C GLU A 958 17.31 11.93 13.47
N GLU A 959 18.28 11.60 14.33
CA GLU A 959 19.21 12.57 14.88
C GLU A 959 20.52 12.56 14.08
N PRO A 960 20.78 13.61 13.27
CA PRO A 960 22.02 13.74 12.52
C PRO A 960 23.19 14.01 13.47
N GLU A 961 24.40 13.74 12.99
CA GLU A 961 25.64 13.88 13.77
C GLU A 961 25.58 13.25 15.17
N SER A 962 24.88 12.12 15.31
CA SER A 962 24.77 11.35 16.56
C SER A 962 25.91 10.33 16.66
N ILE A 963 26.06 9.69 17.83
CA ILE A 963 27.09 8.64 18.02
C ILE A 963 26.88 7.51 17.01
N VAL A 964 25.62 7.08 16.86
CA VAL A 964 25.23 6.03 15.92
C VAL A 964 25.59 6.40 14.47
N HIS A 965 25.31 7.65 14.06
CA HIS A 965 25.67 8.13 12.72
C HIS A 965 27.18 7.97 12.47
N TRP A 966 28.02 8.49 13.38
CA TRP A 966 29.47 8.46 13.20
C TRP A 966 30.04 7.04 13.26
N LEU A 967 29.52 6.18 14.15
CA LEU A 967 29.94 4.78 14.21
C LEU A 967 29.72 4.06 12.88
N ILE A 968 28.56 4.27 12.24
CA ILE A 968 28.23 3.64 10.95
C ILE A 968 29.12 4.21 9.83
N LYS A 969 29.29 5.53 9.79
CA LYS A 969 30.04 6.18 8.72
C LYS A 969 31.55 5.89 8.79
N GLU A 970 32.11 5.81 9.99
CA GLU A 970 33.56 5.64 10.20
C GLU A 970 33.99 4.17 10.26
N TYR A 971 33.19 3.28 10.85
CA TYR A 971 33.56 1.87 11.09
C TYR A 971 32.74 0.86 10.29
N GLY A 972 31.73 1.33 9.54
CA GLY A 972 30.89 0.51 8.68
C GLY A 972 29.58 0.05 9.34
N GLU A 973 28.69 -0.45 8.48
CA GLU A 973 27.33 -0.86 8.82
C GLU A 973 27.29 -2.07 9.77
N ASP A 974 28.22 -3.02 9.59
CA ASP A 974 28.33 -4.23 10.42
C ASP A 974 28.60 -3.90 11.90
N TYR A 975 29.50 -2.94 12.15
CA TYR A 975 29.80 -2.47 13.50
C TYR A 975 28.61 -1.72 14.10
N GLY A 976 27.97 -0.86 13.30
CA GLY A 976 26.74 -0.16 13.70
C GLY A 976 25.64 -1.13 14.13
N ARG A 977 25.42 -2.22 13.38
CA ARG A 977 24.48 -3.28 13.75
C ARG A 977 24.88 -3.94 15.07
N MET A 978 26.13 -4.34 15.23
CA MET A 978 26.60 -5.00 16.46
C MET A 978 26.39 -4.09 17.69
N PHE A 979 26.72 -2.81 17.56
CA PHE A 979 26.51 -1.82 18.61
C PHE A 979 25.03 -1.70 18.97
N MET A 980 24.15 -1.58 17.96
CA MET A 980 22.71 -1.51 18.16
C MET A 980 22.13 -2.77 18.83
N ASP A 981 22.47 -3.95 18.32
CA ASP A 981 21.92 -5.23 18.81
C ASP A 981 22.31 -5.53 20.27
N ASN A 982 23.49 -5.07 20.71
CA ASN A 982 24.05 -5.41 22.02
C ASN A 982 23.78 -4.32 23.07
N VAL A 983 24.17 -3.07 22.78
CA VAL A 983 24.11 -1.97 23.76
C VAL A 983 22.67 -1.61 24.11
N TYR A 984 21.75 -1.65 23.13
CA TYR A 984 20.36 -1.29 23.39
C TYR A 984 19.63 -2.31 24.27
N LYS A 985 20.03 -3.59 24.23
CA LYS A 985 19.50 -4.60 25.16
C LYS A 985 19.97 -4.34 26.59
N MET A 986 21.19 -3.84 26.76
CA MET A 986 21.70 -3.41 28.07
C MET A 986 20.84 -2.27 28.65
N PHE A 987 20.42 -1.30 27.83
CA PHE A 987 19.53 -0.22 28.27
C PHE A 987 18.16 -0.75 28.74
N LEU A 988 17.59 -1.73 28.03
CA LEU A 988 16.33 -2.36 28.46
C LEU A 988 16.50 -3.16 29.74
N ARG A 989 17.59 -3.93 29.87
CA ARG A 989 17.83 -4.68 31.11
C ARG A 989 18.00 -3.74 32.31
N TYR A 990 18.65 -2.61 32.11
CA TYR A 990 18.82 -1.61 33.16
C TYR A 990 17.50 -0.93 33.55
N ILE A 991 16.64 -0.57 32.59
CA ILE A 991 15.34 0.05 32.90
C ILE A 991 14.40 -0.92 33.63
N GLU A 992 14.44 -2.22 33.29
CA GLU A 992 13.72 -3.27 34.01
C GLU A 992 14.14 -3.33 35.48
N LYS A 993 15.45 -3.35 35.78
CA LYS A 993 15.97 -3.44 37.16
C LYS A 993 15.77 -2.14 37.96
N HIS A 994 15.91 -0.98 37.30
CA HIS A 994 15.69 0.30 37.95
C HIS A 994 14.21 0.49 38.33
N GLY A 995 13.30 0.07 37.46
CA GLY A 995 11.89 0.41 37.53
C GLY A 995 11.65 1.84 37.04
N LEU A 996 10.71 2.01 36.11
CA LEU A 996 10.20 3.31 35.70
C LEU A 996 8.67 3.25 35.75
N THR A 997 8.08 4.06 36.62
CA THR A 997 6.63 4.10 36.82
C THR A 997 6.10 5.52 36.64
N LEU A 998 4.78 5.65 36.45
CA LEU A 998 4.10 6.93 36.42
C LEU A 998 2.77 6.83 37.17
N GLY A 999 2.75 7.35 38.40
CA GLY A 999 1.53 7.62 39.16
C GLY A 999 0.92 9.01 38.91
N TYR A 1000 -0.26 9.23 39.47
CA TYR A 1000 -0.97 10.51 39.42
C TYR A 1000 -0.21 11.63 40.16
N THR A 1001 0.45 11.32 41.29
CA THR A 1001 1.15 12.29 42.14
C THR A 1001 2.29 13.00 41.42
N HIS A 1002 2.92 12.33 40.46
CA HIS A 1002 3.94 12.92 39.60
C HIS A 1002 3.43 14.08 38.72
N LEU A 1003 2.12 14.22 38.55
CA LEU A 1003 1.48 15.31 37.80
C LEU A 1003 0.86 16.37 38.72
N LYS A 1004 0.85 16.17 40.05
CA LYS A 1004 0.24 17.09 41.00
C LYS A 1004 1.15 18.31 41.22
N LEU A 1005 0.59 19.50 41.02
CA LEU A 1005 1.28 20.75 41.30
C LEU A 1005 1.11 21.19 42.76
N PRO A 1006 2.14 21.78 43.39
CA PRO A 1006 2.02 22.35 44.72
C PRO A 1006 1.08 23.56 44.73
N VAL A 1007 0.49 23.86 45.90
CA VAL A 1007 -0.51 24.93 46.07
C VAL A 1007 0.04 26.30 45.64
N GLU A 1008 1.33 26.56 45.89
CA GLU A 1008 2.02 27.77 45.48
C GLU A 1008 2.05 27.94 43.96
N ALA A 1009 2.36 26.87 43.23
CA ALA A 1009 2.35 26.86 41.77
C ALA A 1009 0.93 27.09 41.23
N LYS A 1010 -0.09 26.45 41.82
CA LYS A 1010 -1.51 26.68 41.45
C LYS A 1010 -1.97 28.12 41.71
N LYS A 1011 -1.43 28.80 42.74
CA LYS A 1011 -1.73 30.21 43.01
C LYS A 1011 -1.12 31.10 41.93
N LYS A 1012 0.18 30.95 41.64
CA LYS A 1012 0.87 31.67 40.56
C LYS A 1012 0.20 31.47 39.20
N LEU A 1013 -0.25 30.25 38.92
CA LEU A 1013 -0.98 29.92 37.70
C LEU A 1013 -2.26 30.76 37.55
N ARG A 1014 -3.09 30.80 38.60
CA ARG A 1014 -4.33 31.58 38.61
C ARG A 1014 -4.07 33.07 38.42
N ASP A 1015 -3.05 33.61 39.06
CA ASP A 1015 -2.70 35.03 38.95
C ASP A 1015 -2.34 35.42 37.50
N ILE A 1016 -1.63 34.54 36.78
CA ILE A 1016 -1.23 34.78 35.38
C ILE A 1016 -2.39 34.62 34.42
N VAL A 1017 -3.22 33.58 34.59
CA VAL A 1017 -4.43 33.42 33.78
C VAL A 1017 -5.33 34.65 33.95
N MET A 1018 -5.53 35.13 35.18
CA MET A 1018 -6.30 36.34 35.44
C MET A 1018 -5.67 37.58 34.78
N LYS A 1019 -4.35 37.71 34.82
CA LYS A 1019 -3.65 38.82 34.14
C LYS A 1019 -3.89 38.80 32.63
N LYS A 1020 -3.70 37.65 31.97
CA LYS A 1020 -3.94 37.51 30.52
C LYS A 1020 -5.41 37.68 30.14
N MET A 1021 -6.34 37.23 30.98
CA MET A 1021 -7.77 37.47 30.78
C MET A 1021 -8.10 38.97 30.76
N ARG A 1022 -7.50 39.76 31.67
CA ARG A 1022 -7.66 41.22 31.65
C ARG A 1022 -7.09 41.86 30.39
N GLU A 1023 -5.93 41.40 29.92
CA GLU A 1023 -5.34 41.86 28.64
C GLU A 1023 -6.32 41.60 27.47
N VAL A 1024 -7.01 40.46 27.47
CA VAL A 1024 -8.03 40.16 26.44
C VAL A 1024 -9.29 41.00 26.60
N ASP A 1025 -9.76 41.22 27.83
CA ASP A 1025 -10.92 42.09 28.08
C ASP A 1025 -10.63 43.54 27.63
N GLU A 1026 -9.41 44.02 27.81
CA GLU A 1026 -8.95 45.32 27.29
C GLU A 1026 -8.95 45.36 25.76
N LEU A 1027 -8.51 44.29 25.08
CA LEU A 1027 -8.58 44.17 23.62
C LEU A 1027 -10.03 44.22 23.11
N ILE A 1028 -10.93 43.48 23.76
CA ILE A 1028 -12.36 43.48 23.44
C ILE A 1028 -12.96 44.88 23.69
N ALA A 1029 -12.56 45.56 24.78
CA ALA A 1029 -13.04 46.91 25.07
C ALA A 1029 -12.56 47.93 24.03
N ARG A 1030 -11.31 47.85 23.58
CA ARG A 1030 -10.77 48.68 22.49
C ARG A 1030 -11.50 48.43 21.17
N TYR A 1031 -11.79 47.18 20.86
CA TYR A 1031 -12.58 46.82 19.69
C TYR A 1031 -14.00 47.42 19.75
N ASN A 1032 -14.68 47.30 20.90
CA ASN A 1032 -16.01 47.87 21.10
C ASN A 1032 -16.01 49.41 21.02
N ARG A 1033 -14.90 50.08 21.37
CA ARG A 1033 -14.71 51.53 21.21
C ARG A 1033 -14.26 51.96 19.81
N GLY A 1034 -13.94 51.01 18.92
CA GLY A 1034 -13.40 51.30 17.58
C GLY A 1034 -11.95 51.81 17.58
N GLU A 1035 -11.19 51.58 18.65
CA GLU A 1035 -9.80 52.03 18.84
C GLU A 1035 -8.75 50.97 18.43
N LEU A 1036 -9.21 49.86 17.84
CA LEU A 1036 -8.33 48.76 17.42
C LEU A 1036 -7.85 48.98 15.98
N GLU A 1037 -6.55 49.15 15.81
CA GLU A 1037 -5.94 49.27 14.49
C GLU A 1037 -5.87 47.90 13.80
N PRO A 1038 -6.29 47.78 12.52
CA PRO A 1038 -6.23 46.53 11.79
C PRO A 1038 -4.78 46.15 11.48
N LEU A 1039 -4.47 44.85 11.60
CA LEU A 1039 -3.20 44.32 11.13
C LEU A 1039 -3.13 44.39 9.59
N PRO A 1040 -1.93 44.55 9.00
CA PRO A 1040 -1.77 44.63 7.55
C PRO A 1040 -2.43 43.45 6.82
N GLY A 1041 -3.39 43.75 5.94
CA GLY A 1041 -4.09 42.76 5.11
C GLY A 1041 -5.19 41.97 5.83
N LYS A 1042 -5.57 42.32 7.07
CA LYS A 1042 -6.65 41.68 7.83
C LYS A 1042 -7.77 42.68 8.15
N THR A 1043 -8.98 42.17 8.34
CA THR A 1043 -10.09 42.99 8.85
C THR A 1043 -9.90 43.27 10.35
N ILE A 1044 -10.64 44.24 10.88
CA ILE A 1044 -10.60 44.59 12.31
C ILE A 1044 -11.04 43.38 13.16
N ASP A 1045 -12.09 42.67 12.74
CA ASP A 1045 -12.60 41.47 13.41
C ASP A 1045 -11.57 40.33 13.41
N GLU A 1046 -10.91 40.09 12.27
CA GLU A 1046 -9.85 39.09 12.19
C GLU A 1046 -8.62 39.50 13.00
N THR A 1047 -8.32 40.79 13.06
CA THR A 1047 -7.25 41.34 13.89
C THR A 1047 -7.52 41.09 15.37
N LEU A 1048 -8.74 41.33 15.84
CA LEU A 1048 -9.14 41.02 17.22
C LEU A 1048 -8.95 39.53 17.51
N GLU A 1049 -9.49 38.67 16.65
CA GLU A 1049 -9.40 37.22 16.83
C GLU A 1049 -7.94 36.72 16.89
N ASP A 1050 -7.08 37.19 15.99
CA ASP A 1050 -5.67 36.81 15.97
C ASP A 1050 -4.90 37.28 17.20
N LEU A 1051 -5.15 38.51 17.67
CA LEU A 1051 -4.51 39.03 18.88
C LEU A 1051 -4.95 38.24 20.12
N ILE A 1052 -6.22 37.85 20.20
CA ILE A 1052 -6.73 37.01 21.29
C ILE A 1052 -6.10 35.62 21.24
N VAL A 1053 -6.07 34.98 20.06
CA VAL A 1053 -5.47 33.65 19.90
C VAL A 1053 -3.98 33.67 20.21
N ASP A 1054 -3.23 34.68 19.76
CA ASP A 1054 -1.80 34.82 20.06
C ASP A 1054 -1.53 34.98 21.56
N THR A 1055 -2.37 35.77 22.24
CA THR A 1055 -2.26 36.02 23.70
C THR A 1055 -2.60 34.76 24.51
N LEU A 1056 -3.68 34.06 24.18
CA LEU A 1056 -4.19 32.92 24.97
C LEU A 1056 -3.60 31.56 24.59
N SER A 1057 -3.12 31.39 23.36
CA SER A 1057 -2.57 30.13 22.90
C SER A 1057 -1.07 30.07 23.16
N LYS A 1058 -0.26 30.88 22.44
CA LYS A 1058 1.20 30.75 22.50
C LYS A 1058 1.78 31.36 23.77
N LYS A 1059 1.53 32.66 23.99
CA LYS A 1059 2.19 33.39 25.08
C LYS A 1059 1.83 32.83 26.45
N LEU A 1060 0.54 32.58 26.69
CA LEU A 1060 0.08 32.04 27.95
C LEU A 1060 0.64 30.62 28.22
N LEU A 1061 0.59 29.70 27.25
CA LEU A 1061 1.07 28.32 27.49
C LEU A 1061 2.58 28.27 27.73
N ASP A 1062 3.36 29.10 27.03
CA ASP A 1062 4.81 29.19 27.23
C ASP A 1062 5.15 29.77 28.61
N GLU A 1063 4.53 30.89 29.02
CA GLU A 1063 4.70 31.49 30.36
C GLU A 1063 4.31 30.51 31.48
N VAL A 1064 3.25 29.73 31.27
CA VAL A 1064 2.80 28.70 32.22
C VAL A 1064 3.80 27.54 32.28
N GLY A 1065 4.33 27.11 31.13
CA GLY A 1065 5.36 26.07 31.06
C GLY A 1065 6.61 26.44 31.85
N ASP A 1066 7.11 27.66 31.67
CA ASP A 1066 8.31 28.16 32.36
C ASP A 1066 8.16 28.20 33.89
N ILE A 1067 6.92 28.37 34.39
CA ILE A 1067 6.64 28.37 35.83
C ILE A 1067 6.59 26.97 36.39
N ILE A 1068 6.05 26.02 35.62
CA ILE A 1068 5.75 24.67 36.11
C ILE A 1068 6.99 23.78 36.06
N VAL A 1069 7.76 23.89 34.98
CA VAL A 1069 8.94 23.03 34.72
C VAL A 1069 9.97 23.05 35.86
N PRO A 1070 10.23 24.17 36.58
CA PRO A 1070 11.12 24.19 37.74
C PRO A 1070 10.61 23.44 38.97
N TYR A 1071 9.29 23.31 39.17
CA TYR A 1071 8.75 22.58 40.33
C TYR A 1071 8.88 21.06 40.22
N PHE A 1072 9.17 20.55 39.03
CA PHE A 1072 9.40 19.13 38.84
C PHE A 1072 10.90 18.83 38.79
N SER A 1073 11.35 17.96 39.70
CA SER A 1073 12.74 17.50 39.77
C SER A 1073 13.10 16.59 38.59
N LEU A 1074 14.41 16.43 38.34
CA LEU A 1074 14.94 15.46 37.36
C LEU A 1074 14.76 13.99 37.81
N GLU A 1075 14.24 13.77 39.01
CA GLU A 1075 13.86 12.44 39.51
C GLU A 1075 12.43 12.06 39.08
N ASN A 1076 11.60 13.04 38.72
CA ASN A 1076 10.24 12.80 38.28
C ASN A 1076 10.25 12.07 36.91
N PRO A 1077 9.66 10.87 36.80
CA PRO A 1077 9.59 10.11 35.55
C PRO A 1077 9.01 10.90 34.38
N VAL A 1078 8.02 11.76 34.62
CA VAL A 1078 7.38 12.59 33.59
C VAL A 1078 8.38 13.56 32.95
N ILE A 1079 9.22 14.19 33.78
CA ILE A 1079 10.25 15.12 33.34
C ILE A 1079 11.39 14.38 32.64
N ILE A 1080 11.79 13.22 33.17
CA ILE A 1080 12.81 12.38 32.54
C ILE A 1080 12.38 12.08 31.11
N MET A 1081 11.15 11.60 30.90
CA MET A 1081 10.64 11.28 29.56
C MET A 1081 10.57 12.49 28.62
N ALA A 1082 10.12 13.65 29.13
CA ALA A 1082 9.97 14.86 28.34
C ALA A 1082 11.31 15.52 27.97
N ARG A 1083 12.25 15.63 28.93
CA ARG A 1083 13.54 16.33 28.72
C ARG A 1083 14.56 15.49 27.96
N THR A 1084 14.59 14.16 28.19
CA THR A 1084 15.47 13.26 27.42
C THR A 1084 15.03 13.08 25.97
N GLY A 1085 13.79 13.46 25.65
CA GLY A 1085 13.21 13.30 24.33
C GLY A 1085 12.69 11.90 24.02
N ALA A 1086 12.61 11.00 25.02
CA ALA A 1086 12.04 9.66 24.88
C ALA A 1086 10.57 9.72 24.44
N ARG A 1087 9.74 10.50 25.16
CA ARG A 1087 8.34 10.78 24.80
C ARG A 1087 7.75 11.89 25.65
N GLY A 1088 6.86 12.69 25.07
CA GLY A 1088 6.19 13.80 25.74
C GLY A 1088 6.86 15.14 25.43
N ASN A 1089 6.04 16.13 25.05
CA ASN A 1089 6.46 17.52 24.90
C ASN A 1089 6.23 18.24 26.24
N PRO A 1090 7.10 19.16 26.68
CA PRO A 1090 6.79 20.09 27.77
C PRO A 1090 5.38 20.70 27.68
N ILE A 1091 4.87 21.00 26.48
CA ILE A 1091 3.50 21.48 26.28
C ILE A 1091 2.45 20.46 26.74
N ASN A 1092 2.61 19.17 26.41
CA ASN A 1092 1.69 18.12 26.84
C ASN A 1092 1.73 17.95 28.37
N LEU A 1093 2.91 18.12 28.98
CA LEU A 1093 3.04 18.13 30.43
C LEU A 1093 2.25 19.29 31.04
N THR A 1094 2.39 20.49 30.50
CA THR A 1094 1.61 21.66 30.89
C THR A 1094 0.11 21.41 30.74
N GLN A 1095 -0.32 20.75 29.66
CA GLN A 1095 -1.73 20.42 29.43
C GLN A 1095 -2.29 19.38 30.42
N MET A 1096 -1.49 18.39 30.79
CA MET A 1096 -1.88 17.40 31.78
C MET A 1096 -1.96 18.00 33.18
N ALA A 1097 -0.92 18.75 33.59
CA ALA A 1097 -0.77 19.22 34.97
C ALA A 1097 -1.46 20.57 35.27
N ALA A 1098 -1.67 21.43 34.25
CA ALA A 1098 -2.04 22.84 34.46
C ALA A 1098 -3.30 23.28 33.72
N MET A 1099 -3.24 23.40 32.39
CA MET A 1099 -4.37 23.90 31.58
C MET A 1099 -4.27 23.45 30.13
N LEU A 1100 -5.43 23.22 29.48
CA LEU A 1100 -5.48 22.92 28.05
C LEU A 1100 -5.25 24.13 27.15
N GLY A 1101 -5.68 25.32 27.58
CA GLY A 1101 -5.59 26.56 26.82
C GLY A 1101 -6.67 26.70 25.75
N GLN A 1102 -6.46 27.64 24.81
CA GLN A 1102 -7.41 27.96 23.74
C GLN A 1102 -7.59 26.81 22.74
N GLN A 1103 -8.83 26.36 22.56
CA GLN A 1103 -9.19 25.39 21.51
C GLN A 1103 -9.56 26.13 20.21
N THR A 1104 -9.09 25.59 19.08
CA THR A 1104 -9.30 26.19 17.75
C THR A 1104 -9.94 25.18 16.80
N VAL A 1105 -10.66 25.68 15.79
CA VAL A 1105 -11.16 24.90 14.65
C VAL A 1105 -10.89 25.66 13.37
N GLY A 1106 -10.01 25.14 12.51
CA GLY A 1106 -9.63 25.79 11.25
C GLY A 1106 -8.79 27.06 11.46
N GLY A 1107 -7.97 27.07 12.51
CA GLY A 1107 -7.11 28.19 12.89
C GLY A 1107 -7.81 29.38 13.56
N LYS A 1108 -9.14 29.37 13.67
CA LYS A 1108 -9.93 30.40 14.39
C LYS A 1108 -10.46 29.83 15.71
N ARG A 1109 -10.87 30.70 16.64
CA ARG A 1109 -11.63 30.28 17.84
C ARG A 1109 -12.95 29.63 17.45
N ILE A 1110 -13.55 28.87 18.35
CA ILE A 1110 -14.80 28.18 18.08
C ILE A 1110 -15.94 29.21 18.01
N THR A 1111 -16.56 29.34 16.83
CA THR A 1111 -17.71 30.24 16.61
C THR A 1111 -18.95 29.51 16.09
N LYS A 1112 -18.78 28.30 15.56
CA LYS A 1112 -19.89 27.48 15.04
C LYS A 1112 -20.74 26.94 16.19
N GLY A 1113 -22.02 27.31 16.20
CA GLY A 1113 -22.97 26.91 17.23
C GLY A 1113 -24.38 27.43 16.95
N TYR A 1114 -25.01 28.00 17.96
CA TYR A 1114 -26.30 28.68 17.87
C TYR A 1114 -26.15 30.08 17.25
N LEU A 1115 -27.28 30.73 16.91
CA LEU A 1115 -27.28 32.11 16.44
C LEU A 1115 -26.61 33.02 17.50
N ASN A 1116 -25.49 33.66 17.14
CA ASN A 1116 -24.69 34.55 17.98
C ASN A 1116 -24.07 33.94 19.26
N ARG A 1117 -23.92 32.61 19.38
CA ARG A 1117 -23.21 31.97 20.51
C ARG A 1117 -22.82 30.53 20.21
N VAL A 1118 -21.75 30.03 20.82
CA VAL A 1118 -21.29 28.65 20.60
C VAL A 1118 -22.21 27.63 21.26
N LEU A 1119 -22.53 27.84 22.55
CA LEU A 1119 -23.36 26.97 23.37
C LEU A 1119 -24.53 27.75 23.99
N PRO A 1120 -25.65 27.08 24.35
CA PRO A 1120 -26.81 27.75 24.92
C PRO A 1120 -26.55 28.29 26.34
N HIS A 1121 -25.46 27.87 26.97
CA HIS A 1121 -25.02 28.32 28.30
C HIS A 1121 -24.40 29.73 28.30
N PHE A 1122 -24.07 30.28 27.12
CA PHE A 1122 -23.46 31.60 26.98
C PHE A 1122 -24.46 32.66 26.53
N ILE A 1123 -24.18 33.91 26.89
CA ILE A 1123 -24.99 35.07 26.50
C ILE A 1123 -24.82 35.29 24.99
N PRO A 1124 -25.89 35.63 24.24
CA PRO A 1124 -25.75 35.98 22.82
C PRO A 1124 -24.79 37.16 22.61
N GLY A 1125 -23.83 37.00 21.70
CA GLY A 1125 -22.82 38.01 21.36
C GLY A 1125 -21.59 38.06 22.29
N ASP A 1126 -21.42 37.07 23.17
CA ASP A 1126 -20.32 37.04 24.13
C ASP A 1126 -18.96 36.71 23.46
N LEU A 1127 -18.07 37.70 23.34
CA LEU A 1127 -16.74 37.59 22.73
C LEU A 1127 -15.65 37.08 23.69
N ARG A 1128 -15.98 36.86 24.97
CA ARG A 1128 -15.02 36.48 26.01
C ARG A 1128 -14.38 35.12 25.71
N PRO A 1129 -13.15 34.87 26.22
CA PRO A 1129 -12.41 33.63 25.94
C PRO A 1129 -13.18 32.33 26.24
N TYR A 1130 -13.85 32.24 27.38
CA TYR A 1130 -14.60 31.04 27.78
C TYR A 1130 -15.75 30.70 26.82
N ALA A 1131 -16.44 31.71 26.28
CA ALA A 1131 -17.54 31.52 25.34
C ALA A 1131 -17.07 30.94 23.99
N HIS A 1132 -15.81 31.20 23.65
CA HIS A 1132 -15.17 30.83 22.38
C HIS A 1132 -14.10 29.74 22.52
N GLY A 1133 -14.15 28.96 23.60
CA GLY A 1133 -13.38 27.72 23.71
C GLY A 1133 -12.04 27.81 24.43
N PHE A 1134 -11.89 28.73 25.39
CA PHE A 1134 -10.76 28.73 26.31
C PHE A 1134 -11.01 27.82 27.51
N ILE A 1135 -10.05 26.95 27.85
CA ILE A 1135 -10.12 26.03 28.98
C ILE A 1135 -8.93 26.29 29.92
N ASP A 1136 -9.23 26.72 31.14
CA ASP A 1136 -8.26 27.06 32.19
C ASP A 1136 -7.86 25.88 33.09
N LYS A 1137 -8.53 24.73 32.93
CA LYS A 1137 -8.27 23.50 33.70
C LYS A 1137 -7.41 22.51 32.92
N GLY A 1138 -6.54 21.81 33.63
CA GLY A 1138 -5.77 20.67 33.12
C GLY A 1138 -6.52 19.34 33.29
N PHE A 1139 -6.01 18.27 32.68
CA PHE A 1139 -6.61 16.94 32.81
C PHE A 1139 -6.62 16.40 34.26
N VAL A 1140 -5.64 16.81 35.07
CA VAL A 1140 -5.53 16.44 36.49
C VAL A 1140 -6.62 17.08 37.35
N ASP A 1141 -7.03 18.31 37.03
CA ASP A 1141 -8.06 19.05 37.79
C ASP A 1141 -9.50 18.67 37.36
N GLY A 1142 -9.64 17.96 36.22
CA GLY A 1142 -10.92 17.56 35.65
C GLY A 1142 -11.58 18.64 34.78
N LEU A 1143 -12.26 18.20 33.72
CA LEU A 1143 -12.92 19.10 32.75
C LEU A 1143 -14.42 19.19 33.02
N SER A 1144 -15.00 20.38 32.89
CA SER A 1144 -16.46 20.51 32.94
C SER A 1144 -17.12 19.89 31.70
N ALA A 1145 -18.45 19.71 31.74
CA ALA A 1145 -19.19 19.23 30.57
C ALA A 1145 -19.06 20.17 29.36
N ILE A 1146 -18.96 21.49 29.60
CA ILE A 1146 -18.75 22.50 28.57
C ILE A 1146 -17.35 22.37 27.97
N ASP A 1147 -16.32 22.31 28.82
CA ASP A 1147 -14.91 22.18 28.41
C ASP A 1147 -14.70 20.90 27.59
N THR A 1148 -15.33 19.81 28.01
CA THR A 1148 -15.28 18.52 27.32
C THR A 1148 -15.86 18.61 25.91
N PHE A 1149 -17.01 19.26 25.76
CA PHE A 1149 -17.65 19.44 24.45
C PHE A 1149 -16.78 20.28 23.52
N ILE A 1150 -16.23 21.37 24.05
CA ILE A 1150 -15.33 22.29 23.34
C ILE A 1150 -14.03 21.58 22.93
N HIS A 1151 -13.42 20.82 23.84
CA HIS A 1151 -12.21 20.04 23.56
C HIS A 1151 -12.47 18.95 22.50
N ALA A 1152 -13.63 18.29 22.56
CA ALA A 1152 -14.03 17.32 21.54
C ALA A 1152 -14.22 17.97 20.15
N ALA A 1153 -14.67 19.21 20.08
CA ALA A 1153 -14.77 19.95 18.82
C ALA A 1153 -13.39 20.24 18.21
N GLY A 1154 -12.42 20.68 19.03
CA GLY A 1154 -11.02 20.84 18.60
C GLY A 1154 -10.37 19.52 18.17
N GLY A 1155 -10.62 18.43 18.91
CA GLY A 1155 -10.10 17.10 18.59
C GLY A 1155 -10.57 16.54 17.24
N ARG A 1156 -11.75 16.94 16.74
CA ARG A 1156 -12.26 16.51 15.42
C ARG A 1156 -11.45 17.08 14.27
N GLU A 1157 -10.87 18.27 14.40
CA GLU A 1157 -10.02 18.87 13.36
C GLU A 1157 -8.83 17.96 13.05
N GLY A 1158 -8.12 17.49 14.10
CA GLY A 1158 -6.97 16.60 13.94
C GLY A 1158 -7.31 15.29 13.21
N LEU A 1159 -8.51 14.74 13.44
CA LEU A 1159 -8.99 13.53 12.74
C LEU A 1159 -9.27 13.79 11.26
N ILE A 1160 -9.92 14.92 10.93
CA ILE A 1160 -10.27 15.27 9.55
C ILE A 1160 -9.02 15.62 8.74
N ASP A 1161 -8.15 16.46 9.29
CA ASP A 1161 -6.93 16.93 8.62
C ASP A 1161 -6.01 15.78 8.22
N THR A 1162 -5.85 14.82 9.14
CA THR A 1162 -5.03 13.62 8.90
C THR A 1162 -5.60 12.79 7.74
N ALA A 1163 -6.93 12.66 7.65
CA ALA A 1163 -7.58 11.92 6.57
C ALA A 1163 -7.49 12.64 5.21
N VAL A 1164 -7.72 13.97 5.17
CA VAL A 1164 -7.76 14.75 3.93
C VAL A 1164 -6.38 14.93 3.31
N LYS A 1165 -5.36 15.28 4.12
CA LYS A 1165 -3.99 15.56 3.64
C LYS A 1165 -3.35 14.35 2.94
N THR A 1166 -3.70 13.14 3.38
CA THR A 1166 -3.21 11.88 2.80
C THR A 1166 -3.54 11.76 1.30
N SER A 1167 -4.72 12.22 0.88
CA SER A 1167 -5.15 12.12 -0.52
C SER A 1167 -4.33 13.02 -1.47
N GLN A 1168 -4.07 14.26 -1.06
CA GLN A 1168 -3.31 15.24 -1.85
C GLN A 1168 -1.84 14.87 -1.92
N SER A 1169 -1.25 14.49 -0.78
CA SER A 1169 0.15 14.09 -0.69
C SER A 1169 0.44 12.86 -1.57
N GLY A 1170 -0.37 11.81 -1.47
CA GLY A 1170 -0.20 10.60 -2.27
C GLY A 1170 -0.37 10.85 -3.78
N TYR A 1171 -1.29 11.74 -4.18
CA TYR A 1171 -1.45 12.10 -5.59
C TYR A 1171 -0.27 12.91 -6.13
N MET A 1172 0.23 13.88 -5.36
CA MET A 1172 1.42 14.65 -5.70
C MET A 1172 2.64 13.74 -5.87
N GLN A 1173 2.90 12.88 -4.88
CA GLN A 1173 3.98 11.90 -4.92
C GLN A 1173 3.89 11.04 -6.18
N ARG A 1174 2.71 10.50 -6.49
CA ARG A 1174 2.49 9.67 -7.68
C ARG A 1174 2.79 10.42 -8.98
N ARG A 1175 2.44 11.71 -9.08
CA ARG A 1175 2.76 12.52 -10.27
C ARG A 1175 4.26 12.71 -10.44
N LEU A 1176 4.97 12.96 -9.34
CA LEU A 1176 6.42 13.14 -9.34
C LEU A 1176 7.15 11.84 -9.69
N ILE A 1177 6.77 10.72 -9.07
CA ILE A 1177 7.39 9.42 -9.35
C ILE A 1177 7.22 9.06 -10.83
N ASN A 1178 6.01 9.15 -11.38
CA ASN A 1178 5.78 8.84 -12.79
C ASN A 1178 6.53 9.77 -13.77
N ALA A 1179 6.98 10.94 -13.32
CA ALA A 1179 7.77 11.87 -14.14
C ALA A 1179 9.28 11.61 -14.02
N LEU A 1180 9.76 11.08 -12.88
CA LEU A 1180 11.18 10.98 -12.56
C LEU A 1180 11.73 9.54 -12.56
N GLN A 1181 10.87 8.51 -12.58
CA GLN A 1181 11.27 7.10 -12.52
C GLN A 1181 12.20 6.66 -13.68
N ASP A 1182 12.20 7.38 -14.80
CA ASP A 1182 13.01 7.07 -15.98
C ASP A 1182 14.41 7.71 -15.94
N LEU A 1183 14.75 8.43 -14.87
CA LEU A 1183 16.06 9.08 -14.71
C LEU A 1183 17.07 8.12 -14.10
N ILE A 1184 18.23 7.98 -14.75
CA ILE A 1184 19.29 7.07 -14.35
C ILE A 1184 20.62 7.84 -14.30
N ILE A 1185 21.46 7.53 -13.31
CA ILE A 1185 22.83 8.01 -13.22
C ILE A 1185 23.72 7.08 -14.06
N HIS A 1186 24.34 7.61 -15.09
CA HIS A 1186 25.30 6.87 -15.91
C HIS A 1186 26.68 6.80 -15.23
N TYR A 1187 27.55 5.91 -15.72
CA TYR A 1187 28.91 5.72 -15.18
C TYR A 1187 29.79 6.98 -15.22
N ASP A 1188 29.45 7.95 -16.07
CA ASP A 1188 30.12 9.25 -16.14
C ASP A 1188 29.60 10.29 -15.12
N GLY A 1189 28.65 9.89 -14.26
CA GLY A 1189 28.04 10.76 -13.25
C GLY A 1189 26.89 11.64 -13.78
N SER A 1190 26.58 11.56 -15.08
CA SER A 1190 25.50 12.34 -15.68
C SER A 1190 24.13 11.68 -15.47
N VAL A 1191 23.11 12.51 -15.24
CA VAL A 1191 21.71 12.06 -15.11
C VAL A 1191 21.05 12.16 -16.48
N ARG A 1192 20.66 11.02 -17.04
CA ARG A 1192 20.01 10.95 -18.34
C ARG A 1192 18.66 10.26 -18.25
N SER A 1193 17.76 10.64 -19.14
CA SER A 1193 16.53 9.88 -19.37
C SER A 1193 16.84 8.58 -20.15
N ILE A 1194 15.90 7.63 -20.15
CA ILE A 1194 15.99 6.40 -20.97
C ILE A 1194 16.13 6.71 -22.47
N THR A 1195 15.67 7.86 -22.96
CA THR A 1195 15.83 8.29 -24.36
C THR A 1195 17.23 8.85 -24.67
N GLY A 1196 18.09 9.00 -23.66
CA GLY A 1196 19.45 9.50 -23.78
C GLY A 1196 19.56 11.03 -23.67
N GLU A 1197 18.49 11.72 -23.29
CA GLU A 1197 18.53 13.17 -23.05
C GLU A 1197 19.24 13.45 -21.72
N VAL A 1198 20.23 14.34 -21.73
CA VAL A 1198 20.98 14.74 -20.53
C VAL A 1198 20.14 15.77 -19.76
N ILE A 1199 19.77 15.43 -18.53
CA ILE A 1199 19.00 16.31 -17.62
C ILE A 1199 19.95 17.06 -16.70
N GLN A 1200 20.97 16.38 -16.16
CA GLN A 1200 22.05 16.98 -15.37
C GLN A 1200 23.38 16.41 -15.83
N ILE A 1201 24.39 17.28 -15.96
CA ILE A 1201 25.75 16.89 -16.36
C ILE A 1201 26.44 16.12 -15.23
N LEU A 1202 26.22 16.55 -13.98
CA LEU A 1202 26.71 15.91 -12.77
C LEU A 1202 25.54 15.80 -11.79
N PHE A 1203 25.30 14.60 -11.29
CA PHE A 1203 24.24 14.34 -10.30
C PHE A 1203 24.39 15.24 -9.08
N GLY A 1204 23.34 15.97 -8.70
CA GLY A 1204 23.34 16.77 -7.47
C GLY A 1204 24.35 17.93 -7.44
N GLU A 1205 24.91 18.33 -8.59
CA GLU A 1205 26.00 19.31 -8.74
C GLU A 1205 27.36 18.86 -8.17
N ASP A 1206 27.40 17.96 -7.20
CA ASP A 1206 28.61 17.50 -6.50
C ASP A 1206 28.91 15.99 -6.68
N GLY A 1207 27.97 15.23 -7.25
CA GLY A 1207 28.08 13.78 -7.43
C GLY A 1207 27.88 12.95 -6.16
N VAL A 1208 27.40 13.53 -5.05
CA VAL A 1208 27.30 12.85 -3.75
C VAL A 1208 25.88 12.38 -3.46
N ASP A 1209 25.74 11.10 -3.12
CA ASP A 1209 24.46 10.54 -2.64
C ASP A 1209 24.11 11.14 -1.26
N PRO A 1210 22.93 11.78 -1.09
CA PRO A 1210 22.49 12.31 0.20
C PRO A 1210 22.54 11.28 1.34
N ALA A 1211 22.34 9.98 1.06
CA ALA A 1211 22.44 8.92 2.08
C ALA A 1211 23.85 8.77 2.66
N LYS A 1212 24.88 9.10 1.86
CA LYS A 1212 26.31 9.01 2.22
C LYS A 1212 26.89 10.35 2.68
N SER A 1213 26.18 11.45 2.41
CA SER A 1213 26.55 12.81 2.83
C SER A 1213 26.51 12.99 4.36
N ASP A 1214 27.21 14.00 4.87
CA ASP A 1214 27.12 14.45 6.27
C ASP A 1214 25.96 15.42 6.44
N HIS A 1215 24.74 14.90 6.46
CA HIS A 1215 23.52 15.69 6.55
C HIS A 1215 23.40 16.80 5.48
N GLY A 1216 23.64 16.44 4.22
CA GLY A 1216 23.61 17.36 3.07
C GLY A 1216 24.94 18.05 2.79
N LYS A 1217 25.96 17.91 3.65
CA LYS A 1217 27.32 18.33 3.32
C LYS A 1217 28.05 17.19 2.60
N PRO A 1218 28.75 17.46 1.47
CA PRO A 1218 29.53 16.44 0.76
C PRO A 1218 30.62 15.83 1.67
N VAL A 1219 31.31 16.70 2.42
CA VAL A 1219 32.34 16.36 3.40
C VAL A 1219 32.25 17.30 4.58
N ASN A 1220 32.14 16.78 5.81
CA ASN A 1220 32.24 17.58 7.03
C ASN A 1220 33.70 17.77 7.45
N ILE A 1221 34.28 18.91 7.07
CA ILE A 1221 35.68 19.26 7.37
C ILE A 1221 35.91 19.38 8.88
N ASP A 1222 34.97 19.99 9.62
CA ASP A 1222 35.11 20.18 11.07
C ASP A 1222 35.21 18.84 11.81
N ARG A 1223 34.38 17.85 11.42
CA ARG A 1223 34.45 16.49 11.95
C ARG A 1223 35.78 15.83 11.61
N LEU A 1224 36.24 15.96 10.37
CA LEU A 1224 37.50 15.35 9.92
C LEU A 1224 38.70 15.90 10.69
N VAL A 1225 38.77 17.23 10.85
CA VAL A 1225 39.81 17.90 11.63
C VAL A 1225 39.74 17.45 13.08
N TYR A 1226 38.55 17.41 13.68
CA TYR A 1226 38.37 16.98 15.06
C TYR A 1226 38.87 15.55 15.29
N ARG A 1227 38.55 14.62 14.36
CA ARG A 1227 38.99 13.23 14.43
C ARG A 1227 40.51 13.06 14.30
N ILE A 1228 41.19 13.90 13.51
CA ILE A 1228 42.64 13.81 13.29
C ILE A 1228 43.41 14.47 14.44
N THR A 1229 42.90 15.58 14.97
CA THR A 1229 43.63 16.42 15.94
C THR A 1229 43.50 15.96 17.40
N ARG A 1230 42.47 15.16 17.74
CA ARG A 1230 42.15 14.74 19.11
C ARG A 1230 41.83 13.26 19.17
#